data_AF-A0ABC8W6P9-F1
#
_entry.id   AF-A0ABC8W6P9-F1
#
_cell.length_a   1.000
_cell.length_b   1.000
_cell.length_c   1.000
_cell.angle_alpha   90.00
_cell.angle_beta   90.00
_cell.angle_gamma   90.00
#
_symmetry.space_group_name_H-M   'P 1'
#
loop_
_entity.id
_entity.type
_entity.pdbx_description
1 polymer ?
#
loop_
_entity_poly.entity_id
_entity_poly.type
_entity_poly.pdbx_seq_one_letter_code
_entity_poly.pdbx_strand_id
1 'polypeptide(L)'
;MAMAIRRYLTLSYFLSSATLLLAFFFLHAPPPAAAQPLPWQLCNDTAGNFTENSAYQSNIRRLAATLPTNASSSPSLFAAAAAGAAPDAVYALALCRGDTNATSCARCVAAAFQNAQQLCALNKGATMYDDPCILRYAGWDFLANATDNRGVYVAWSFDNVTGKGAAAAFDAAAGRLVNATADAAAADTVRRFATGEVGFDGTYPKIYSLAQCSPDMTAVDCRTCLGSIIRRFTATYFAGKHGGRVFGVRCNFRFETYPFFFGRARLILPGPPPPVNTTAPPANANGRGSTRHKTGRVLTIAVPLAAAVLALTAACFCFWSRRTPAQNMSGKTYSTYPEDSESFDSLLDLSTLLAATDNFAESNKLGEGGFGAVYKGILPDGLEIAVKRLSLSSGQGVEELKTELELVARLQHKNLARLVGVCLEEDEKLLVYEYMPNRSLDTIVFDSQKSKDLDWGKRVKIVNGVARGLQYLHEDSQLKIVHRDLKPSNVLLDLDYNPKISDFGLAKLFDRDQSQGVTSRIAGTYGYMAPEYAMRGQYSVKSDVFSLGVLILEMVTGRKNSSFEDSEQSVDLLSLVWEHWTTGAIEELIDPFLGRRAPRDQVLKLVNIALLCVQDSPADRPAMSSLNVMLSSNTVSLQVPSRPTFCIQEVEDGSSVYSAAYPIPRASPNEVSLTETEVEPR
;
A
#
# COMPACT_ATOMS: atom_id res chain seq x y z
N MET A 1 -35.10 22.43 -51.13
CA MET A 1 -33.81 22.69 -50.44
C MET A 1 -33.94 22.69 -48.90
N ALA A 2 -34.99 23.26 -48.31
CA ALA A 2 -35.17 23.33 -46.84
C ALA A 2 -35.42 21.98 -46.12
N MET A 3 -36.05 20.99 -46.76
CA MET A 3 -36.30 19.67 -46.13
C MET A 3 -35.04 18.78 -46.04
N ALA A 4 -34.09 18.91 -46.97
CA ALA A 4 -32.86 18.12 -46.96
C ALA A 4 -31.89 18.58 -45.86
N ILE A 5 -31.83 19.90 -45.62
CA ILE A 5 -31.03 20.52 -44.56
C ILE A 5 -31.58 20.13 -43.17
N ARG A 6 -32.91 20.06 -43.02
CA ARG A 6 -33.56 19.65 -41.77
C ARG A 6 -33.26 18.19 -41.41
N ARG A 7 -33.19 17.28 -42.40
CA ARG A 7 -32.82 15.86 -42.19
C ARG A 7 -31.34 15.69 -41.82
N TYR A 8 -30.44 16.48 -42.43
CA TYR A 8 -29.01 16.47 -42.08
C TYR A 8 -28.73 17.01 -40.68
N LEU A 9 -29.43 18.08 -40.27
CA LEU A 9 -29.34 18.61 -38.91
C LEU A 9 -29.86 17.60 -37.89
N THR A 10 -31.02 16.97 -38.12
CA THR A 10 -31.54 15.96 -37.19
C THR A 10 -30.63 14.74 -37.06
N LEU A 11 -29.98 14.27 -38.13
CA LEU A 11 -29.05 13.16 -38.06
C LEU A 11 -27.77 13.53 -37.29
N SER A 12 -27.26 14.75 -37.49
CA SER A 12 -26.11 15.30 -36.76
C SER A 12 -26.38 15.47 -35.25
N TYR A 13 -27.59 15.90 -34.89
CA TYR A 13 -28.02 15.99 -33.49
C TYR A 13 -28.19 14.62 -32.83
N PHE A 14 -28.72 13.62 -33.55
CA PHE A 14 -28.83 12.25 -33.04
C PHE A 14 -27.46 11.58 -32.84
N LEU A 15 -26.50 11.79 -33.76
CA LEU A 15 -25.13 11.32 -33.59
C LEU A 15 -24.44 12.00 -32.42
N SER A 16 -24.62 13.32 -32.24
CA SER A 16 -24.03 14.07 -31.12
C SER A 16 -24.64 13.69 -29.77
N SER A 17 -25.94 13.39 -29.71
CA SER A 17 -26.56 12.91 -28.47
C SER A 17 -26.16 11.47 -28.14
N ALA A 18 -25.95 10.62 -29.15
CA ALA A 18 -25.50 9.25 -28.94
C ALA A 18 -24.04 9.20 -28.48
N THR A 19 -23.16 10.08 -28.99
CA THR A 19 -21.78 10.19 -28.53
C THR A 19 -21.69 10.77 -27.12
N LEU A 20 -22.55 11.72 -26.74
CA LEU A 20 -22.64 12.21 -25.36
C LEU A 20 -23.15 11.15 -24.38
N LEU A 21 -24.15 10.34 -24.76
CA LEU A 21 -24.64 9.22 -23.95
C LEU A 21 -23.59 8.11 -23.81
N LEU A 22 -22.88 7.78 -24.89
CA LEU A 22 -21.75 6.85 -24.83
C LEU A 22 -20.63 7.40 -23.94
N ALA A 23 -20.27 8.68 -24.06
CA ALA A 23 -19.29 9.32 -23.19
C ALA A 23 -19.74 9.30 -21.72
N PHE A 24 -21.03 9.54 -21.44
CA PHE A 24 -21.59 9.48 -20.08
C PHE A 24 -21.51 8.06 -19.50
N PHE A 25 -21.82 7.04 -20.30
CA PHE A 25 -21.65 5.63 -19.91
C PHE A 25 -20.18 5.23 -19.73
N PHE A 26 -19.23 5.80 -20.49
CA PHE A 26 -17.79 5.58 -20.27
C PHE A 26 -17.23 6.36 -19.07
N LEU A 27 -17.82 7.51 -18.73
CA LEU A 27 -17.47 8.33 -17.56
C LEU A 27 -18.06 7.79 -16.25
N HIS A 28 -19.15 7.03 -16.32
CA HIS A 28 -19.85 6.44 -15.17
C HIS A 28 -19.78 4.91 -15.12
N ALA A 29 -19.09 4.28 -16.07
CA ALA A 29 -18.69 2.89 -15.92
C ALA A 29 -17.73 2.83 -14.71
N PRO A 30 -17.94 1.92 -13.75
CA PRO A 30 -16.92 1.66 -12.74
C PRO A 30 -15.61 1.38 -13.48
N PRO A 31 -14.47 1.95 -13.04
CA PRO A 31 -13.20 1.67 -13.67
C PRO A 31 -13.06 0.14 -13.75
N PRO A 32 -12.73 -0.45 -14.93
CA PRO A 32 -12.44 -1.87 -15.00
C PRO A 32 -11.39 -2.12 -13.94
N ALA A 33 -11.70 -3.00 -12.97
CA ALA A 33 -10.91 -3.29 -11.78
C ALA A 33 -9.43 -3.09 -12.09
N ALA A 34 -8.93 -1.91 -11.75
CA ALA A 34 -7.59 -1.54 -12.11
C ALA A 34 -6.71 -2.49 -11.32
N ALA A 35 -6.04 -3.40 -12.03
CA ALA A 35 -4.92 -4.10 -11.47
C ALA A 35 -4.03 -3.07 -10.77
N GLN A 36 -3.67 -3.44 -9.56
CA GLN A 36 -2.98 -2.65 -8.56
C GLN A 36 -1.70 -2.06 -9.17
N PRO A 37 -1.18 -0.92 -8.70
CA PRO A 37 0.25 -0.66 -8.86
C PRO A 37 0.88 -0.41 -7.49
N LEU A 38 1.84 -1.25 -7.15
CA LEU A 38 2.77 -1.11 -6.03
C LEU A 38 4.12 -1.55 -6.57
N PRO A 39 5.17 -0.71 -6.57
CA PRO A 39 6.52 -1.22 -6.76
C PRO A 39 6.99 -1.80 -5.43
N TRP A 40 7.16 -3.11 -5.35
CA TRP A 40 7.99 -3.76 -4.34
C TRP A 40 9.46 -3.57 -4.77
N GLN A 41 10.25 -2.73 -4.07
CA GLN A 41 11.69 -2.56 -4.40
C GLN A 41 12.62 -3.46 -3.58
N LEU A 42 13.72 -3.88 -4.21
CA LEU A 42 14.87 -4.54 -3.60
C LEU A 42 16.14 -3.83 -4.02
N CYS A 43 16.92 -3.42 -3.04
CA CYS A 43 18.24 -2.85 -3.25
C CYS A 43 19.25 -3.91 -2.82
N ASN A 44 20.05 -4.41 -3.76
CA ASN A 44 20.99 -5.48 -3.45
C ASN A 44 22.27 -4.88 -2.87
N ASP A 45 22.28 -4.61 -1.56
CA ASP A 45 23.41 -3.95 -0.88
C ASP A 45 24.73 -4.74 -1.02
N THR A 46 24.66 -6.06 -1.21
CA THR A 46 25.84 -6.89 -1.48
C THR A 46 26.47 -6.63 -2.86
N ALA A 47 25.73 -6.01 -3.80
CA ALA A 47 26.26 -5.62 -5.11
C ALA A 47 27.17 -4.37 -5.03
N GLY A 48 27.19 -3.70 -3.88
CA GLY A 48 27.94 -2.47 -3.64
C GLY A 48 27.32 -1.23 -4.28
N ASN A 49 27.94 -0.08 -4.03
CA ASN A 49 27.46 1.21 -4.53
C ASN A 49 28.27 1.72 -5.72
N PHE A 50 27.62 2.50 -6.59
CA PHE A 50 28.27 3.28 -7.63
C PHE A 50 28.31 4.76 -7.23
N THR A 51 29.25 5.53 -7.77
CA THR A 51 29.36 6.97 -7.49
C THR A 51 28.42 7.76 -8.39
N GLU A 52 27.93 8.89 -7.89
CA GLU A 52 27.13 9.81 -8.69
C GLU A 52 27.92 10.28 -9.93
N ASN A 53 27.23 10.37 -11.07
CA ASN A 53 27.77 10.69 -12.38
C ASN A 53 28.84 9.71 -12.91
N SER A 54 28.89 8.49 -12.36
CA SER A 54 29.75 7.41 -12.88
C SER A 54 29.30 6.88 -14.24
N ALA A 55 30.21 6.15 -14.90
CA ALA A 55 29.90 5.37 -16.09
C ALA A 55 28.78 4.36 -15.83
N TYR A 56 28.75 3.73 -14.65
CA TYR A 56 27.68 2.84 -14.22
C TYR A 56 26.29 3.53 -14.24
N GLN A 57 26.18 4.71 -13.62
CA GLN A 57 24.93 5.47 -13.62
C GLN A 57 24.51 5.88 -15.04
N SER A 58 25.47 6.25 -15.89
CA SER A 58 25.21 6.56 -17.30
C SER A 58 24.68 5.33 -18.07
N ASN A 59 25.20 4.14 -17.77
CA ASN A 59 24.72 2.89 -18.35
C ASN A 59 23.29 2.54 -17.90
N ILE A 60 22.94 2.79 -16.62
CA ILE A 60 21.54 2.68 -16.16
C ILE A 60 20.64 3.64 -16.95
N ARG A 61 21.04 4.91 -17.11
CA ARG A 61 20.25 5.92 -17.86
C ARG A 61 20.04 5.50 -19.32
N ARG A 62 21.05 4.91 -19.96
CA ARG A 62 20.94 4.37 -21.33
C ARG A 62 19.92 3.23 -21.43
N LEU A 63 19.90 2.33 -20.45
CA LEU A 63 18.92 1.25 -20.38
C LEU A 63 17.52 1.81 -20.10
N ALA A 64 17.38 2.75 -19.16
CA ALA A 64 16.12 3.40 -18.84
C ALA A 64 15.49 4.13 -20.06
N ALA A 65 16.31 4.65 -20.97
CA ALA A 65 15.84 5.31 -22.19
C ALA A 65 15.35 4.34 -23.29
N THR A 66 15.74 3.07 -23.25
CA THR A 66 15.51 2.11 -24.36
C THR A 66 14.63 0.93 -23.95
N LEU A 67 14.82 0.37 -22.76
CA LEU A 67 14.12 -0.83 -22.29
C LEU A 67 12.59 -0.68 -22.21
N PRO A 68 12.02 0.46 -21.77
CA PRO A 68 10.56 0.64 -21.76
C PRO A 68 9.94 0.48 -23.16
N THR A 69 10.55 1.11 -24.17
CA THR A 69 10.11 0.99 -25.56
C THR A 69 10.31 -0.42 -26.07
N ASN A 70 11.49 -1.01 -25.86
CA ASN A 70 11.80 -2.38 -26.30
C ASN A 70 10.79 -3.40 -25.74
N ALA A 71 10.47 -3.32 -24.44
CA ALA A 71 9.49 -4.20 -23.82
C ALA A 71 8.09 -3.96 -24.41
N SER A 72 7.66 -2.70 -24.52
CA SER A 72 6.32 -2.37 -25.03
C SER A 72 6.09 -2.70 -26.51
N SER A 73 7.13 -2.64 -27.33
CA SER A 73 7.08 -3.01 -28.76
C SER A 73 7.16 -4.51 -28.99
N SER A 74 7.62 -5.27 -28.00
CA SER A 74 7.72 -6.71 -28.09
C SER A 74 6.34 -7.38 -27.95
N PRO A 75 5.98 -8.36 -28.80
CA PRO A 75 4.74 -9.13 -28.64
C PRO A 75 4.62 -9.81 -27.27
N SER A 76 5.76 -10.14 -26.67
CA SER A 76 5.88 -10.80 -25.36
C SER A 76 5.86 -9.84 -24.17
N LEU A 77 5.84 -8.52 -24.42
CA LEU A 77 5.95 -7.47 -23.40
C LEU A 77 7.16 -7.63 -22.46
N PHE A 78 8.26 -8.10 -23.03
CA PHE A 78 9.50 -8.41 -22.34
C PHE A 78 10.69 -7.86 -23.12
N ALA A 79 11.69 -7.36 -22.40
CA ALA A 79 12.98 -7.01 -22.95
C ALA A 79 14.09 -7.21 -21.92
N ALA A 80 15.26 -7.60 -22.40
CA ALA A 80 16.49 -7.63 -21.61
C ALA A 80 17.61 -6.98 -22.43
N ALA A 81 18.53 -6.30 -21.77
CA ALA A 81 19.66 -5.64 -22.41
C ALA A 81 20.82 -5.43 -21.44
N ALA A 82 22.00 -5.17 -21.98
CA ALA A 82 23.16 -4.75 -21.24
C ALA A 82 23.71 -3.42 -21.78
N ALA A 83 24.36 -2.63 -20.93
CA ALA A 83 25.02 -1.39 -21.30
C ALA A 83 26.38 -1.26 -20.62
N GLY A 84 27.38 -0.76 -21.36
CA GLY A 84 28.75 -0.59 -20.88
C GLY A 84 29.61 -1.83 -20.99
N ALA A 85 30.81 -1.75 -20.41
CA ALA A 85 31.77 -2.84 -20.29
C ALA A 85 32.30 -2.88 -18.85
N ALA A 86 32.88 -4.01 -18.43
CA ALA A 86 33.47 -4.14 -17.11
C ALA A 86 34.52 -3.03 -16.85
N PRO A 87 34.56 -2.42 -15.65
CA PRO A 87 33.81 -2.78 -14.43
C PRO A 87 32.41 -2.14 -14.30
N ASP A 88 31.99 -1.34 -15.28
CA ASP A 88 30.77 -0.52 -15.22
C ASP A 88 29.59 -1.11 -16.01
N ALA A 89 29.66 -2.39 -16.39
CA ALA A 89 28.60 -3.06 -17.13
C ALA A 89 27.32 -3.16 -16.28
N VAL A 90 26.17 -2.83 -16.89
CA VAL A 90 24.84 -2.97 -16.28
C VAL A 90 24.04 -3.94 -17.12
N TYR A 91 23.45 -4.94 -16.48
CA TYR A 91 22.52 -5.89 -17.07
C TYR A 91 21.13 -5.56 -16.56
N ALA A 92 20.12 -5.56 -17.44
CA ALA A 92 18.75 -5.26 -17.05
C ALA A 92 17.71 -6.11 -17.78
N LEU A 93 16.59 -6.35 -17.10
CA LEU A 93 15.43 -7.09 -17.59
C LEU A 93 14.15 -6.38 -17.18
N ALA A 94 13.21 -6.28 -18.11
CA ALA A 94 11.85 -5.79 -17.90
C ALA A 94 10.84 -6.85 -18.35
N LEU A 95 9.92 -7.24 -17.47
CA LEU A 95 8.86 -8.22 -17.73
C LEU A 95 7.50 -7.61 -17.36
N CYS A 96 6.70 -7.24 -18.33
CA CYS A 96 5.34 -6.78 -18.08
C CYS A 96 4.36 -7.95 -17.97
N ARG A 97 3.27 -7.75 -17.22
CA ARG A 97 2.26 -8.78 -17.01
C ARG A 97 1.52 -9.09 -18.31
N GLY A 98 1.26 -10.37 -18.57
CA GLY A 98 0.76 -10.82 -19.86
C GLY A 98 -0.68 -10.39 -20.23
N ASP A 99 -1.43 -9.80 -19.31
CA ASP A 99 -2.75 -9.17 -19.53
C ASP A 99 -2.69 -7.64 -19.69
N THR A 100 -1.48 -7.05 -19.65
CA THR A 100 -1.26 -5.62 -19.82
C THR A 100 -1.13 -5.23 -21.29
N ASN A 101 -1.39 -3.95 -21.62
CA ASN A 101 -1.20 -3.41 -22.97
C ASN A 101 0.18 -2.73 -23.13
N ALA A 102 0.63 -2.53 -24.37
CA ALA A 102 1.94 -1.95 -24.68
C ALA A 102 2.18 -0.59 -24.00
N THR A 103 1.19 0.31 -24.03
CA THR A 103 1.30 1.64 -23.43
C THR A 103 1.48 1.57 -21.91
N SER A 104 0.70 0.73 -21.24
CA SER A 104 0.83 0.51 -19.80
C SER A 104 2.16 -0.17 -19.43
N CYS A 105 2.64 -1.09 -20.27
CA CYS A 105 3.96 -1.70 -20.10
C CYS A 105 5.09 -0.67 -20.18
N ALA A 106 5.10 0.18 -21.23
CA ALA A 106 6.10 1.23 -21.38
C ALA A 106 6.12 2.18 -20.16
N ARG A 107 4.95 2.64 -19.73
CA ARG A 107 4.84 3.53 -18.56
C ARG A 107 5.32 2.86 -17.28
N CYS A 108 4.94 1.60 -17.06
CA CYS A 108 5.34 0.85 -15.89
C CYS A 108 6.86 0.68 -15.83
N VAL A 109 7.49 0.22 -16.91
CA VAL A 109 8.95 0.00 -16.93
C VAL A 109 9.72 1.31 -16.78
N ALA A 110 9.25 2.39 -17.42
CA ALA A 110 9.85 3.71 -17.25
C ALA A 110 9.75 4.22 -15.80
N ALA A 111 8.58 4.08 -15.17
CA ALA A 111 8.37 4.42 -13.77
C ALA A 111 9.24 3.54 -12.85
N ALA A 112 9.36 2.24 -13.13
CA ALA A 112 10.20 1.34 -12.36
C ALA A 112 11.67 1.76 -12.40
N PHE A 113 12.22 2.22 -13.53
CA PHE A 113 13.59 2.74 -13.57
C PHE A 113 13.76 4.02 -12.75
N GLN A 114 12.76 4.91 -12.78
CA GLN A 114 12.76 6.13 -11.97
C GLN A 114 12.71 5.79 -10.48
N ASN A 115 11.78 4.91 -10.09
CA ASN A 115 11.63 4.42 -8.72
C ASN A 115 12.90 3.73 -8.24
N ALA A 116 13.55 2.92 -9.09
CA ALA A 116 14.78 2.24 -8.73
C ALA A 116 15.95 3.21 -8.47
N GLN A 117 16.02 4.33 -9.21
CA GLN A 117 17.04 5.36 -8.96
C GLN A 117 16.75 6.18 -7.69
N GLN A 118 15.49 6.25 -7.27
CA GLN A 118 15.07 6.97 -6.06
C GLN A 118 15.20 6.10 -4.80
N LEU A 119 14.64 4.89 -4.85
CA LEU A 119 14.48 4.01 -3.71
C LEU A 119 15.72 3.15 -3.45
N CYS A 120 16.51 2.87 -4.49
CA CYS A 120 17.80 2.20 -4.42
C CYS A 120 18.92 3.11 -4.90
N ALA A 121 18.92 4.36 -4.40
CA ALA A 121 19.87 5.38 -4.80
C ALA A 121 21.31 4.86 -4.66
N LEU A 122 22.10 5.01 -5.73
CA LEU A 122 23.50 4.60 -5.83
C LEU A 122 23.78 3.09 -5.70
N ASN A 123 22.77 2.23 -5.59
CA ASN A 123 22.96 0.78 -5.45
C ASN A 123 23.22 0.13 -6.82
N LYS A 124 24.24 -0.73 -6.93
CA LYS A 124 24.55 -1.44 -8.18
C LYS A 124 23.53 -2.52 -8.56
N GLY A 125 22.62 -2.93 -7.69
CA GLY A 125 21.56 -3.86 -8.00
C GLY A 125 20.21 -3.38 -7.50
N ALA A 126 19.21 -3.34 -8.37
CA ALA A 126 17.85 -3.04 -7.96
C ALA A 126 16.82 -3.93 -8.66
N THR A 127 15.79 -4.35 -7.93
CA THR A 127 14.62 -5.04 -8.49
C THR A 127 13.36 -4.30 -8.06
N MET A 128 12.52 -3.91 -9.01
CA MET A 128 11.19 -3.35 -8.77
C MET A 128 10.17 -4.36 -9.24
N TYR A 129 9.27 -4.80 -8.37
CA TYR A 129 8.10 -5.54 -8.77
C TYR A 129 6.93 -4.58 -8.73
N ASP A 130 6.53 -4.04 -9.86
CA ASP A 130 5.20 -3.46 -10.01
C ASP A 130 4.21 -4.57 -10.39
N ASP A 131 2.98 -4.52 -9.88
CA ASP A 131 1.96 -5.51 -10.28
C ASP A 131 1.74 -5.58 -11.82
N PRO A 132 1.84 -4.48 -12.60
CA PRO A 132 1.87 -4.54 -14.06
C PRO A 132 3.23 -4.85 -14.70
N CYS A 133 4.36 -4.72 -14.02
CA CYS A 133 5.68 -5.06 -14.58
C CYS A 133 6.78 -5.28 -13.54
N ILE A 134 7.76 -6.13 -13.85
CA ILE A 134 8.96 -6.35 -13.05
C ILE A 134 10.14 -5.73 -13.78
N LEU A 135 10.97 -4.96 -13.08
CA LEU A 135 12.25 -4.45 -13.55
C LEU A 135 13.36 -5.02 -12.65
N ARG A 136 14.47 -5.49 -13.22
CA ARG A 136 15.71 -5.73 -12.49
C ARG A 136 16.89 -5.15 -13.25
N TYR A 137 17.83 -4.53 -12.54
CA TYR A 137 19.18 -4.29 -13.04
C TYR A 137 20.24 -4.72 -12.03
N ALA A 138 21.42 -5.11 -12.51
CA ALA A 138 22.56 -5.46 -11.67
C ALA A 138 23.89 -5.29 -12.42
N GLY A 139 24.98 -5.18 -11.66
CA GLY A 139 26.35 -5.10 -12.19
C GLY A 139 26.94 -6.45 -12.58
N TRP A 140 26.26 -7.55 -12.26
CA TRP A 140 26.62 -8.91 -12.64
C TRP A 140 25.65 -9.43 -13.68
N ASP A 141 26.14 -10.32 -14.55
CA ASP A 141 25.35 -10.88 -15.66
C ASP A 141 24.34 -11.94 -15.18
N PHE A 142 23.22 -11.48 -14.65
CA PHE A 142 22.09 -12.34 -14.30
C PHE A 142 21.25 -12.76 -15.52
N LEU A 143 21.58 -12.23 -16.70
CA LEU A 143 20.91 -12.57 -17.95
C LEU A 143 21.45 -13.88 -18.52
N ALA A 144 22.72 -14.20 -18.25
CA ALA A 144 23.38 -15.42 -18.70
C ALA A 144 22.68 -16.73 -18.25
N ASN A 145 21.98 -16.71 -17.12
CA ASN A 145 21.20 -17.86 -16.66
C ASN A 145 19.72 -17.50 -16.49
N ALA A 146 18.92 -17.78 -17.52
CA ALA A 146 17.48 -17.52 -17.49
C ALA A 146 16.74 -18.31 -16.39
N THR A 147 17.28 -19.46 -15.94
CA THR A 147 16.66 -20.32 -14.91
C THR A 147 16.89 -19.86 -13.48
N ASP A 148 17.78 -18.89 -13.27
CA ASP A 148 18.11 -18.37 -11.95
C ASP A 148 17.02 -17.41 -11.44
N ASN A 149 16.07 -17.95 -10.68
CA ASN A 149 15.00 -17.18 -10.04
C ASN A 149 15.32 -16.81 -8.59
N ARG A 150 16.59 -16.67 -8.18
CA ARG A 150 16.96 -16.29 -6.80
C ARG A 150 16.44 -14.90 -6.40
N GLY A 151 16.29 -14.69 -5.09
CA GLY A 151 15.71 -13.47 -4.50
C GLY A 151 14.19 -13.47 -4.61
N VAL A 152 13.55 -14.58 -4.25
CA VAL A 152 12.10 -14.73 -4.29
C VAL A 152 11.48 -14.21 -3.00
N TYR A 153 10.38 -13.47 -3.13
CA TYR A 153 9.57 -13.04 -2.00
C TYR A 153 8.24 -13.76 -1.98
N VAL A 154 7.70 -13.93 -0.77
CA VAL A 154 6.41 -14.59 -0.58
C VAL A 154 5.48 -13.68 0.21
N ALA A 155 4.24 -13.55 -0.25
CA ALA A 155 3.16 -12.88 0.45
C ALA A 155 1.92 -13.76 0.45
N TRP A 156 1.12 -13.71 1.52
CA TRP A 156 -0.09 -14.51 1.64
C TRP A 156 -1.18 -13.76 2.40
N SER A 157 -2.42 -14.20 2.19
CA SER A 157 -3.56 -13.75 2.97
C SER A 157 -3.45 -14.28 4.41
N PHE A 158 -3.74 -13.44 5.39
CA PHE A 158 -3.75 -13.87 6.80
C PHE A 158 -5.02 -14.63 7.15
N ASP A 159 -6.13 -14.28 6.51
CA ASP A 159 -7.39 -15.00 6.63
C ASP A 159 -7.24 -16.46 6.24
N ASN A 160 -7.67 -17.31 7.16
CA ASN A 160 -7.83 -18.72 6.90
C ASN A 160 -9.21 -18.98 6.30
N VAL A 161 -9.27 -19.97 5.40
CA VAL A 161 -10.52 -20.52 4.88
C VAL A 161 -11.39 -20.99 6.04
N THR A 162 -12.59 -20.46 6.13
CA THR A 162 -13.54 -20.76 7.20
C THR A 162 -14.46 -21.94 6.83
N GLY A 163 -14.75 -22.83 7.79
CA GLY A 163 -15.64 -23.99 7.60
C GLY A 163 -15.01 -25.35 7.96
N LYS A 164 -15.78 -26.27 8.56
CA LYS A 164 -15.28 -27.61 8.95
C LYS A 164 -14.84 -28.39 7.71
N GLY A 165 -13.54 -28.69 7.61
CA GLY A 165 -12.95 -29.42 6.48
C GLY A 165 -12.77 -28.59 5.20
N ALA A 166 -13.10 -27.30 5.21
CA ALA A 166 -13.03 -26.43 4.04
C ALA A 166 -11.59 -26.11 3.63
N ALA A 167 -10.67 -25.95 4.59
CA ALA A 167 -9.27 -25.61 4.31
C ALA A 167 -8.56 -26.63 3.42
N ALA A 168 -8.64 -27.93 3.72
CA ALA A 168 -8.00 -28.97 2.90
C ALA A 168 -8.61 -29.08 1.50
N ALA A 169 -9.93 -28.90 1.39
CA ALA A 169 -10.62 -28.89 0.10
C ALA A 169 -10.24 -27.65 -0.72
N PHE A 170 -10.12 -26.49 -0.07
CA PHE A 170 -9.69 -25.24 -0.68
C PHE A 170 -8.24 -25.35 -1.15
N ASP A 171 -7.33 -25.84 -0.31
CA ASP A 171 -5.92 -26.04 -0.66
C ASP A 171 -5.77 -27.00 -1.84
N ALA A 172 -6.59 -28.07 -1.90
CA ALA A 172 -6.61 -28.99 -3.03
C ALA A 172 -7.15 -28.32 -4.32
N ALA A 173 -8.15 -27.44 -4.21
CA ALA A 173 -8.70 -26.70 -5.35
C ALA A 173 -7.73 -25.62 -5.84
N ALA A 174 -7.17 -24.82 -4.93
CA ALA A 174 -6.16 -23.80 -5.20
C ALA A 174 -4.89 -24.42 -5.78
N GLY A 175 -4.37 -25.48 -5.18
CA GLY A 175 -3.18 -26.19 -5.68
C GLY A 175 -3.38 -26.77 -7.09
N ARG A 176 -4.56 -27.36 -7.35
CA ARG A 176 -4.91 -27.83 -8.70
C ARG A 176 -4.98 -26.68 -9.70
N LEU A 177 -5.61 -25.57 -9.31
CA LEU A 177 -5.74 -24.39 -10.16
C LEU A 177 -4.38 -23.76 -10.46
N VAL A 178 -3.54 -23.54 -9.44
CA VAL A 178 -2.20 -22.97 -9.58
C VAL A 178 -1.33 -23.86 -10.48
N ASN A 179 -1.37 -25.17 -10.28
CA ASN A 179 -0.59 -26.11 -11.11
C ASN A 179 -1.04 -26.10 -12.57
N ALA A 180 -2.35 -26.14 -12.84
CA ALA A 180 -2.88 -26.07 -14.20
C ALA A 180 -2.65 -24.71 -14.86
N THR A 181 -2.68 -23.62 -14.07
CA THR A 181 -2.32 -22.28 -14.55
C THR A 181 -0.83 -22.24 -14.92
N ALA A 182 0.04 -22.89 -14.15
CA ALA A 182 1.46 -22.99 -14.46
C ALA A 182 1.74 -23.83 -15.72
N ASP A 183 1.02 -24.93 -15.94
CA ASP A 183 1.08 -25.71 -17.19
C ASP A 183 0.68 -24.84 -18.40
N ALA A 184 -0.41 -24.09 -18.27
CA ALA A 184 -0.88 -23.19 -19.33
C ALA A 184 0.11 -22.03 -19.60
N ALA A 185 0.71 -21.46 -18.56
CA ALA A 185 1.72 -20.41 -18.69
C ALA A 185 2.97 -20.94 -19.41
N ALA A 186 3.41 -22.16 -19.08
CA ALA A 186 4.53 -22.81 -19.76
C ALA A 186 4.21 -23.15 -21.22
N ALA A 187 2.97 -23.50 -21.54
CA ALA A 187 2.54 -23.82 -22.91
C ALA A 187 2.38 -22.58 -23.81
N ASP A 188 2.12 -21.40 -23.23
CA ASP A 188 2.04 -20.13 -23.99
C ASP A 188 3.42 -19.78 -24.58
N THR A 189 3.48 -19.69 -25.92
CA THR A 189 4.75 -19.53 -26.64
C THR A 189 5.22 -18.09 -26.77
N VAL A 190 4.40 -17.10 -26.39
CA VAL A 190 4.68 -15.69 -26.63
C VAL A 190 4.98 -14.95 -25.32
N ARG A 191 4.05 -14.96 -24.38
CA ARG A 191 4.12 -14.22 -23.11
C ARG A 191 4.48 -15.09 -21.91
N ARG A 192 4.47 -16.42 -22.07
CA ARG A 192 4.66 -17.39 -20.98
C ARG A 192 3.74 -17.09 -19.78
N PHE A 193 2.48 -16.77 -20.08
CA PHE A 193 1.52 -16.20 -19.14
C PHE A 193 0.17 -16.89 -19.23
N ALA A 194 -0.43 -17.20 -18.08
CA ALA A 194 -1.79 -17.71 -18.03
C ALA A 194 -2.55 -17.23 -16.79
N THR A 195 -3.88 -17.20 -16.93
CA THR A 195 -4.84 -16.93 -15.86
C THR A 195 -5.86 -18.05 -15.80
N GLY A 196 -6.32 -18.36 -14.59
CA GLY A 196 -7.28 -19.43 -14.35
C GLY A 196 -8.31 -19.08 -13.29
N GLU A 197 -9.46 -19.75 -13.35
CA GLU A 197 -10.46 -19.77 -12.28
C GLU A 197 -10.99 -21.18 -12.02
N VAL A 198 -11.40 -21.45 -10.78
CA VAL A 198 -12.15 -22.64 -10.40
C VAL A 198 -13.30 -22.25 -9.48
N GLY A 199 -14.48 -22.84 -9.68
CA GLY A 199 -15.58 -22.69 -8.72
C GLY A 199 -15.28 -23.48 -7.45
N PHE A 200 -15.66 -22.96 -6.27
CA PHE A 200 -15.40 -23.65 -5.00
C PHE A 200 -16.68 -23.88 -4.18
N ASP A 201 -17.17 -22.90 -3.42
CA ASP A 201 -18.36 -23.06 -2.58
C ASP A 201 -19.19 -21.77 -2.44
N GLY A 202 -20.20 -21.76 -1.58
CA GLY A 202 -21.06 -20.60 -1.36
C GLY A 202 -20.37 -19.42 -0.64
N THR A 203 -19.30 -19.69 0.11
CA THR A 203 -18.54 -18.69 0.88
C THR A 203 -17.46 -18.05 0.01
N TYR A 204 -16.77 -18.85 -0.79
CA TYR A 204 -15.78 -18.48 -1.79
C TYR A 204 -16.24 -19.00 -3.14
N PRO A 205 -17.08 -18.25 -3.87
CA PRO A 205 -17.66 -18.70 -5.14
C PRO A 205 -16.62 -19.17 -6.15
N LYS A 206 -15.46 -18.50 -6.18
CA LYS A 206 -14.36 -18.80 -7.09
C LYS A 206 -13.00 -18.56 -6.45
N ILE A 207 -12.01 -19.31 -6.94
CA ILE A 207 -10.59 -19.04 -6.72
C ILE A 207 -10.00 -18.64 -8.08
N TYR A 208 -9.16 -17.61 -8.07
CA TYR A 208 -8.50 -17.04 -9.24
C TYR A 208 -7.00 -17.28 -9.14
N SER A 209 -6.34 -17.51 -10.27
CA SER A 209 -4.90 -17.79 -10.33
C SER A 209 -4.25 -17.15 -11.55
N LEU A 210 -2.97 -16.81 -11.42
CA LEU A 210 -2.11 -16.28 -12.47
C LEU A 210 -0.72 -16.86 -12.30
N ALA A 211 -0.08 -17.25 -13.41
CA ALA A 211 1.32 -17.68 -13.43
C ALA A 211 2.04 -17.07 -14.64
N GLN A 212 3.30 -16.70 -14.45
CA GLN A 212 4.12 -16.10 -15.50
C GLN A 212 5.59 -16.49 -15.38
N CYS A 213 6.25 -16.66 -16.53
CA CYS A 213 7.70 -16.76 -16.65
C CYS A 213 8.25 -15.66 -17.57
N SER A 214 9.56 -15.44 -17.53
CA SER A 214 10.23 -14.60 -18.52
C SER A 214 10.20 -15.30 -19.90
N PRO A 215 9.81 -14.59 -20.99
CA PRO A 215 9.70 -15.17 -22.34
C PRO A 215 10.98 -15.73 -22.96
N ASP A 216 12.16 -15.42 -22.39
CA ASP A 216 13.45 -16.00 -22.77
C ASP A 216 13.64 -17.46 -22.28
N MET A 217 12.69 -18.00 -21.50
CA MET A 217 12.67 -19.40 -21.09
C MET A 217 12.05 -20.35 -22.12
N THR A 218 12.57 -21.58 -22.17
CA THR A 218 11.87 -22.69 -22.81
C THR A 218 10.61 -23.07 -22.02
N ALA A 219 9.69 -23.81 -22.64
CA ALA A 219 8.50 -24.30 -21.95
C ALA A 219 8.86 -25.19 -20.74
N VAL A 220 9.91 -26.00 -20.89
CA VAL A 220 10.41 -26.90 -19.83
C VAL A 220 11.02 -26.11 -18.68
N ASP A 221 11.83 -25.10 -18.97
CA ASP A 221 12.45 -24.26 -17.94
C ASP A 221 11.41 -23.45 -17.18
N CYS A 222 10.46 -22.83 -17.90
CA CYS A 222 9.35 -22.10 -17.28
C CYS A 222 8.55 -23.03 -16.35
N ARG A 223 8.21 -24.23 -16.83
CA ARG A 223 7.44 -25.18 -16.03
C ARG A 223 8.19 -25.66 -14.80
N THR A 224 9.50 -25.88 -14.94
CA THR A 224 10.39 -26.29 -13.85
C THR A 224 10.52 -25.18 -12.82
N CYS A 225 10.72 -23.93 -13.25
CA CYS A 225 10.79 -22.75 -12.39
C CYS A 225 9.50 -22.59 -11.58
N LEU A 226 8.34 -22.56 -12.25
CA LEU A 226 7.03 -22.46 -11.59
C LEU A 226 6.77 -23.63 -10.64
N GLY A 227 7.09 -24.85 -11.08
CA GLY A 227 6.95 -26.05 -10.24
C GLY A 227 7.80 -26.00 -8.98
N SER A 228 9.02 -25.47 -9.08
CA SER A 228 9.94 -25.29 -7.94
C SER A 228 9.33 -24.35 -6.90
N ILE A 229 8.88 -23.17 -7.30
CA ILE A 229 8.30 -22.19 -6.36
C ILE A 229 6.95 -22.65 -5.80
N ILE A 230 6.12 -23.34 -6.60
CA ILE A 230 4.86 -23.91 -6.11
C ILE A 230 5.14 -24.95 -5.03
N ARG A 231 6.04 -25.91 -5.30
CA ARG A 231 6.38 -26.96 -4.33
C ARG A 231 7.03 -26.40 -3.07
N ARG A 232 7.92 -25.41 -3.22
CA ARG A 232 8.68 -24.83 -2.11
C ARG A 232 7.80 -24.02 -1.15
N PHE A 233 6.86 -23.24 -1.68
CA PHE A 233 6.15 -22.23 -0.87
C PHE A 233 4.72 -22.60 -0.49
N THR A 234 4.04 -23.47 -1.26
CA THR A 234 2.61 -23.73 -1.02
C THR A 234 2.34 -24.39 0.33
N ALA A 235 3.09 -25.44 0.68
CA ALA A 235 2.88 -26.15 1.95
C ALA A 235 3.26 -25.29 3.17
N THR A 236 4.26 -24.44 3.01
CA THR A 236 4.83 -23.63 4.10
C THR A 236 4.02 -22.37 4.40
N TYR A 237 3.56 -21.67 3.36
CA TYR A 237 3.01 -20.32 3.50
C TYR A 237 1.53 -20.21 3.14
N PHE A 238 1.01 -21.11 2.29
CA PHE A 238 -0.32 -20.95 1.68
C PHE A 238 -1.37 -21.92 2.20
N ALA A 239 -1.00 -22.84 3.09
CA ALA A 239 -1.91 -23.81 3.66
C ALA A 239 -3.06 -23.10 4.41
N GLY A 240 -4.29 -23.39 3.96
CA GLY A 240 -5.52 -22.84 4.49
C GLY A 240 -5.73 -21.35 4.21
N LYS A 241 -4.96 -20.70 3.35
CA LYS A 241 -5.04 -19.24 3.09
C LYS A 241 -5.95 -18.90 1.91
N HIS A 242 -6.68 -17.79 2.01
CA HIS A 242 -7.50 -17.28 0.88
C HIS A 242 -6.70 -16.87 -0.36
N GLY A 243 -5.42 -16.56 -0.19
CA GLY A 243 -4.58 -16.02 -1.25
C GLY A 243 -3.11 -16.16 -0.94
N GLY A 244 -2.29 -16.19 -1.98
CA GLY A 244 -0.85 -16.37 -1.91
C GLY A 244 -0.18 -15.89 -3.18
N ARG A 245 0.99 -15.29 -3.03
CA ARG A 245 1.79 -14.72 -4.12
C ARG A 245 3.26 -15.02 -3.89
N VAL A 246 3.92 -15.42 -4.96
CA VAL A 246 5.36 -15.59 -5.01
C VAL A 246 5.92 -14.62 -6.05
N PHE A 247 6.82 -13.74 -5.64
CA PHE A 247 7.47 -12.74 -6.47
C PHE A 247 8.84 -13.22 -6.91
N GLY A 248 8.96 -13.64 -8.16
CA GLY A 248 10.24 -13.94 -8.79
C GLY A 248 10.41 -13.18 -10.10
N VAL A 249 11.64 -12.78 -10.38
CA VAL A 249 12.02 -12.01 -11.58
C VAL A 249 11.89 -12.86 -12.84
N ARG A 250 12.16 -14.16 -12.71
CA ARG A 250 12.16 -15.13 -13.80
C ARG A 250 10.87 -15.94 -13.86
N CYS A 251 10.29 -16.31 -12.72
CA CYS A 251 8.95 -16.87 -12.66
C CYS A 251 8.22 -16.49 -11.37
N ASN A 252 6.91 -16.29 -11.47
CA ASN A 252 6.04 -15.87 -10.37
C ASN A 252 4.63 -16.46 -10.52
N PHE A 253 3.91 -16.56 -9.40
CA PHE A 253 2.49 -16.89 -9.43
C PHE A 253 1.72 -16.19 -8.31
N ARG A 254 0.41 -16.08 -8.50
CA ARG A 254 -0.53 -15.51 -7.54
C ARG A 254 -1.85 -16.28 -7.60
N PHE A 255 -2.47 -16.52 -6.45
CA PHE A 255 -3.86 -16.93 -6.36
C PHE A 255 -4.61 -16.13 -5.29
N GLU A 256 -5.91 -15.93 -5.48
CA GLU A 256 -6.79 -15.15 -4.60
C GLU A 256 -8.24 -15.66 -4.70
N THR A 257 -9.09 -15.31 -3.74
CA THR A 257 -10.55 -15.52 -3.80
C THR A 257 -11.32 -14.41 -4.54
N TYR A 258 -10.62 -13.40 -5.07
CA TYR A 258 -11.19 -12.29 -5.84
C TYR A 258 -10.46 -12.11 -7.18
N PRO A 259 -11.09 -11.53 -8.22
CA PRO A 259 -10.44 -11.31 -9.50
C PRO A 259 -9.41 -10.17 -9.43
N PHE A 260 -8.21 -10.38 -9.97
CA PHE A 260 -7.09 -9.42 -9.92
C PHE A 260 -6.34 -9.23 -11.25
N PHE A 261 -6.80 -9.87 -12.33
CA PHE A 261 -6.25 -9.73 -13.68
C PHE A 261 -7.31 -9.18 -14.64
N PHE A 262 -6.88 -8.57 -15.74
CA PHE A 262 -7.77 -8.00 -16.73
C PHE A 262 -8.34 -9.07 -17.67
N GLY A 263 -9.62 -8.93 -18.00
CA GLY A 263 -10.32 -9.84 -18.91
C GLY A 263 -10.85 -11.10 -18.24
N ARG A 264 -11.23 -12.10 -19.05
CA ARG A 264 -11.71 -13.39 -18.56
C ARG A 264 -10.53 -14.33 -18.30
N ALA A 265 -10.68 -15.20 -17.30
CA ALA A 265 -9.74 -16.29 -17.07
C ALA A 265 -9.60 -17.16 -18.33
N ARG A 266 -8.36 -17.45 -18.74
CA ARG A 266 -8.10 -18.29 -19.92
C ARG A 266 -8.39 -19.76 -19.65
N LEU A 267 -8.17 -20.19 -18.41
CA LEU A 267 -8.45 -21.54 -17.93
C LEU A 267 -9.65 -21.51 -16.97
N ILE A 268 -10.65 -22.34 -17.22
CA ILE A 268 -11.79 -22.52 -16.32
C ILE A 268 -11.82 -24.00 -15.92
N LEU A 269 -11.55 -24.28 -14.65
CA LEU A 269 -11.61 -25.64 -14.12
C LEU A 269 -13.00 -25.95 -13.57
N PRO A 270 -13.48 -27.21 -13.70
CA PRO A 270 -14.73 -27.62 -13.07
C PRO A 270 -14.60 -27.53 -11.53
N GLY A 271 -15.62 -26.97 -10.88
CA GLY A 271 -15.69 -26.93 -9.43
C GLY A 271 -15.90 -28.32 -8.81
N PRO A 272 -15.81 -28.45 -7.47
CA PRO A 272 -16.12 -29.71 -6.81
C PRO A 272 -17.56 -30.15 -7.15
N PRO A 273 -17.81 -31.45 -7.32
CA PRO A 273 -19.16 -31.94 -7.60
C PRO A 273 -20.11 -31.52 -6.46
N PRO A 274 -21.34 -31.09 -6.76
CA PRO A 274 -22.29 -30.70 -5.72
C PRO A 274 -22.50 -31.88 -4.75
N PRO A 275 -22.65 -31.62 -3.44
CA PRO A 275 -23.04 -32.66 -2.51
C PRO A 275 -24.33 -33.30 -3.01
N VAL A 276 -24.30 -34.62 -3.19
CA VAL A 276 -25.45 -35.41 -3.63
C VAL A 276 -26.49 -35.33 -2.52
N ASN A 277 -27.42 -34.38 -2.63
CA ASN A 277 -28.63 -34.40 -1.82
C ASN A 277 -29.51 -35.55 -2.33
N THR A 278 -29.29 -36.74 -1.81
CA THR A 278 -30.28 -37.81 -1.80
C THR A 278 -31.45 -37.36 -0.95
N THR A 279 -32.45 -36.76 -1.57
CA THR A 279 -33.90 -37.05 -1.41
C THR A 279 -34.73 -35.91 -1.99
N ALA A 280 -35.35 -36.16 -3.15
CA ALA A 280 -36.58 -35.48 -3.56
C ALA A 280 -37.45 -36.47 -4.38
N PRO A 281 -38.74 -36.65 -4.05
CA PRO A 281 -39.66 -37.50 -4.81
C PRO A 281 -40.09 -36.84 -6.15
N PRO A 282 -40.70 -37.61 -7.07
CA PRO A 282 -40.67 -37.32 -8.49
C PRO A 282 -41.65 -36.23 -8.94
N ALA A 283 -41.23 -35.48 -9.95
CA ALA A 283 -42.01 -34.53 -10.70
C ALA A 283 -43.09 -35.24 -11.54
N ASN A 284 -44.33 -34.78 -11.43
CA ASN A 284 -45.39 -35.12 -12.39
C ASN A 284 -45.24 -34.25 -13.65
N ALA A 285 -45.03 -34.93 -14.76
CA ALA A 285 -45.15 -34.39 -16.11
C ALA A 285 -46.63 -34.11 -16.44
N ASN A 286 -46.89 -32.98 -17.10
CA ASN A 286 -47.91 -32.92 -18.16
C ASN A 286 -47.59 -31.75 -19.08
N GLY A 287 -47.28 -32.09 -20.33
CA GLY A 287 -46.97 -31.12 -21.38
C GLY A 287 -48.21 -30.62 -22.11
N ARG A 288 -48.02 -29.57 -22.90
CA ARG A 288 -48.52 -29.46 -24.29
C ARG A 288 -47.95 -28.21 -24.94
N GLY A 289 -47.35 -28.39 -26.12
CA GLY A 289 -46.85 -27.30 -26.93
C GLY A 289 -47.95 -26.50 -27.62
N SER A 290 -47.62 -25.27 -28.02
CA SER A 290 -48.14 -24.64 -29.23
C SER A 290 -47.29 -23.42 -29.57
N THR A 291 -46.72 -23.43 -30.78
CA THR A 291 -46.11 -22.28 -31.44
C THR A 291 -47.19 -21.31 -31.92
N ARG A 292 -47.05 -20.01 -31.61
CA ARG A 292 -47.69 -18.95 -32.42
C ARG A 292 -46.98 -17.61 -32.25
N HIS A 293 -46.37 -17.14 -33.33
CA HIS A 293 -45.96 -15.73 -33.48
C HIS A 293 -47.19 -14.82 -33.45
N LYS A 294 -47.06 -13.64 -32.82
CA LYS A 294 -47.58 -12.37 -33.34
C LYS A 294 -46.98 -11.17 -32.59
N THR A 295 -46.30 -10.36 -33.38
CA THR A 295 -45.79 -9.01 -33.16
C THR A 295 -46.92 -8.02 -32.82
N GLY A 296 -46.68 -7.08 -31.90
CA GLY A 296 -47.45 -5.83 -31.83
C GLY A 296 -47.92 -5.39 -30.44
N ARG A 297 -47.02 -4.81 -29.63
CA ARG A 297 -47.38 -3.92 -28.50
C ARG A 297 -46.18 -3.14 -27.92
N VAL A 298 -45.50 -2.34 -28.75
CA VAL A 298 -44.38 -1.46 -28.31
C VAL A 298 -44.76 0.03 -28.31
N LEU A 299 -45.94 0.43 -28.78
CA LEU A 299 -46.24 1.85 -29.00
C LEU A 299 -47.00 2.59 -27.87
N THR A 300 -47.16 2.02 -26.67
CA THR A 300 -47.93 2.66 -25.59
C THR A 300 -47.12 3.10 -24.36
N ILE A 301 -45.82 2.73 -24.26
CA ILE A 301 -44.97 3.10 -23.11
C ILE A 301 -43.89 4.13 -23.50
N ALA A 302 -43.49 4.18 -24.77
CA ALA A 302 -42.38 5.03 -25.22
C ALA A 302 -42.71 6.54 -25.25
N VAL A 303 -43.96 6.90 -25.53
CA VAL A 303 -44.38 8.31 -25.69
C VAL A 303 -44.39 9.10 -24.37
N PRO A 304 -44.94 8.58 -23.24
CA PRO A 304 -44.91 9.33 -21.98
C PRO A 304 -43.50 9.47 -21.39
N LEU A 305 -42.62 8.49 -21.60
CA LEU A 305 -41.23 8.55 -21.14
C LEU A 305 -40.42 9.63 -21.90
N ALA A 306 -40.60 9.74 -23.22
CA ALA A 306 -39.93 10.76 -24.02
C ALA A 306 -40.39 12.19 -23.63
N ALA A 307 -41.67 12.37 -23.32
CA ALA A 307 -42.21 13.65 -22.87
C ALA A 307 -41.65 14.06 -21.49
N ALA A 308 -41.52 13.13 -20.56
CA ALA A 308 -40.96 13.39 -19.23
C ALA A 308 -39.47 13.79 -19.29
N VAL A 309 -38.69 13.14 -20.15
CA VAL A 309 -37.27 13.48 -20.36
C VAL A 309 -37.11 14.85 -21.02
N LEU A 310 -37.97 15.20 -21.97
CA LEU A 310 -37.97 16.53 -22.60
C LEU A 310 -38.36 17.65 -21.62
N ALA A 311 -39.30 17.39 -20.70
CA ALA A 311 -39.69 18.34 -19.67
C ALA A 311 -38.56 18.59 -18.66
N LEU A 312 -37.87 17.53 -18.23
CA LEU A 312 -36.74 17.62 -17.29
C LEU A 312 -35.52 18.32 -17.89
N THR A 313 -35.23 18.06 -19.16
CA THR A 313 -34.13 18.73 -19.88
C THR A 313 -34.41 20.21 -20.11
N ALA A 314 -35.65 20.58 -20.44
CA ALA A 314 -36.06 21.98 -20.53
C ALA A 314 -36.00 22.70 -19.17
N ALA A 315 -36.38 22.03 -18.08
CA ALA A 315 -36.29 22.57 -16.73
C ALA A 315 -34.82 22.81 -16.31
N CYS A 316 -33.92 21.86 -16.57
CA CYS A 316 -32.48 22.03 -16.32
C CYS A 316 -31.89 23.17 -17.16
N PHE A 317 -32.28 23.29 -18.44
CA PHE A 317 -31.81 24.36 -19.31
C PHE A 317 -32.29 25.74 -18.86
N CYS A 318 -33.54 25.86 -18.39
CA CYS A 318 -34.07 27.09 -17.80
C CYS A 318 -33.41 27.45 -16.46
N PHE A 319 -32.93 26.45 -15.70
CA PHE A 319 -32.21 26.67 -14.45
C PHE A 319 -30.76 27.11 -14.70
N TRP A 320 -30.13 26.58 -15.75
CA TRP A 320 -28.76 26.94 -16.16
C TRP A 320 -28.69 28.28 -16.89
N SER A 321 -29.67 28.61 -17.72
CA SER A 321 -29.73 29.91 -18.42
C SER A 321 -30.00 31.09 -17.48
N ARG A 322 -30.42 30.83 -16.23
CA ARG A 322 -30.61 31.84 -15.18
C ARG A 322 -29.36 32.07 -14.31
N ARG A 323 -28.25 31.36 -14.54
CA ARG A 323 -27.07 31.40 -13.65
C ARG A 323 -25.75 31.92 -14.25
N THR A 324 -25.76 32.60 -15.39
CA THR A 324 -24.52 33.22 -15.89
C THR A 324 -24.72 34.69 -16.28
N PRO A 325 -24.05 35.64 -15.60
CA PRO A 325 -23.62 36.88 -16.22
C PRO A 325 -22.31 36.63 -16.99
N ALA A 326 -22.23 37.23 -18.16
CA ALA A 326 -21.11 37.14 -19.09
C ALA A 326 -19.97 38.10 -18.72
N GLN A 327 -18.73 37.72 -19.01
CA GLN A 327 -17.72 38.62 -19.57
C GLN A 327 -16.73 37.87 -20.47
N ASN A 328 -16.40 38.50 -21.60
CA ASN A 328 -15.73 37.95 -22.78
C ASN A 328 -14.27 38.45 -22.91
N MET A 329 -13.44 37.59 -23.53
CA MET A 329 -12.29 37.84 -24.44
C MET A 329 -11.05 38.63 -23.99
N SER A 330 -9.88 37.98 -24.00
CA SER A 330 -8.86 38.00 -25.08
C SER A 330 -7.45 37.67 -24.53
N GLY A 331 -6.61 36.99 -25.33
CA GLY A 331 -5.43 36.27 -24.86
C GLY A 331 -4.19 37.09 -24.46
N LYS A 332 -3.35 36.48 -23.61
CA LYS A 332 -1.88 36.58 -23.58
C LYS A 332 -1.27 35.54 -22.62
N THR A 333 -0.22 34.90 -23.13
CA THR A 333 1.03 34.37 -22.55
C THR A 333 1.14 34.03 -21.04
N TYR A 334 1.59 32.79 -20.78
CA TYR A 334 2.29 32.23 -19.60
C TYR A 334 2.36 33.10 -18.32
N SER A 335 1.59 32.72 -17.31
CA SER A 335 1.95 32.58 -15.87
C SER A 335 0.67 32.50 -15.03
N THR A 336 0.81 31.92 -13.83
CA THR A 336 -0.04 32.12 -12.65
C THR A 336 -1.06 31.02 -12.31
N TYR A 337 -0.80 30.46 -11.13
CA TYR A 337 -1.64 29.61 -10.27
C TYR A 337 -3.03 30.22 -10.06
N PRO A 338 -4.07 29.42 -9.74
CA PRO A 338 -5.39 29.95 -9.48
C PRO A 338 -5.37 30.89 -8.26
N GLU A 339 -5.65 32.18 -8.52
CA GLU A 339 -5.98 33.21 -7.54
C GLU A 339 -7.32 32.85 -6.87
N ASP A 340 -7.26 32.01 -5.83
CA ASP A 340 -8.29 31.87 -4.80
C ASP A 340 -7.66 31.29 -3.51
N SER A 341 -6.36 31.52 -3.29
CA SER A 341 -5.71 31.21 -2.02
C SER A 341 -5.66 32.49 -1.21
N GLU A 342 -6.37 32.51 -0.09
CA GLU A 342 -6.24 33.57 0.91
C GLU A 342 -4.74 33.82 1.17
N SER A 343 -4.35 35.09 1.01
CA SER A 343 -3.04 35.67 1.35
C SER A 343 -2.28 34.88 2.43
N PHE A 344 -1.25 34.13 2.03
CA PHE A 344 -0.34 33.47 2.96
C PHE A 344 0.57 34.52 3.59
N ASP A 345 0.23 34.99 4.80
CA ASP A 345 0.98 36.01 5.57
C ASP A 345 2.32 35.48 6.14
N SER A 346 2.90 34.44 5.52
CA SER A 346 4.07 33.70 6.04
C SER A 346 5.04 33.28 4.93
N LEU A 347 5.11 34.06 3.84
CA LEU A 347 6.18 33.97 2.87
C LEU A 347 7.47 34.52 3.49
N LEU A 348 8.53 33.73 3.47
CA LEU A 348 9.85 34.12 3.96
C LEU A 348 10.82 34.26 2.79
N ASP A 349 11.56 35.36 2.75
CA ASP A 349 12.53 35.61 1.68
C ASP A 349 13.70 34.62 1.74
N LEU A 350 14.17 34.15 0.59
CA LEU A 350 15.29 33.21 0.50
C LEU A 350 16.55 33.78 1.15
N SER A 351 16.79 35.08 0.98
CA SER A 351 17.93 35.78 1.60
C SER A 351 17.93 35.68 3.13
N THR A 352 16.75 35.73 3.75
CA THR A 352 16.59 35.57 5.20
C THR A 352 16.91 34.15 5.63
N LEU A 353 16.46 33.14 4.87
CA LEU A 353 16.71 31.73 5.19
C LEU A 353 18.16 31.32 4.94
N LEU A 354 18.80 31.89 3.90
CA LEU A 354 20.23 31.72 3.66
C LEU A 354 21.05 32.28 4.83
N ALA A 355 20.75 33.48 5.30
CA ALA A 355 21.41 34.05 6.46
C ALA A 355 21.13 33.23 7.74
N ALA A 356 19.89 32.81 7.96
CA ALA A 356 19.49 32.05 9.14
C ALA A 356 20.15 30.67 9.23
N THR A 357 20.44 30.03 8.10
CA THR A 357 21.00 28.67 8.02
C THR A 357 22.50 28.64 7.74
N ASP A 358 23.16 29.80 7.71
CA ASP A 358 24.56 29.95 7.27
C ASP A 358 24.80 29.31 5.89
N ASN A 359 23.98 29.75 4.91
CA ASN A 359 23.99 29.24 3.54
C ASN A 359 23.81 27.71 3.46
N PHE A 360 22.90 27.16 4.25
CA PHE A 360 22.68 25.71 4.38
C PHE A 360 23.95 24.93 4.72
N ALA A 361 24.79 25.45 5.62
CA ALA A 361 26.02 24.79 6.04
C ALA A 361 25.75 23.37 6.56
N GLU A 362 26.62 22.42 6.22
CA GLU A 362 26.51 21.03 6.68
C GLU A 362 26.54 20.90 8.22
N SER A 363 27.19 21.84 8.92
CA SER A 363 27.17 21.93 10.39
C SER A 363 25.76 22.19 10.96
N ASN A 364 24.88 22.82 10.19
CA ASN A 364 23.50 23.10 10.56
C ASN A 364 22.53 21.99 10.09
N LYS A 365 23.00 20.97 9.39
CA LYS A 365 22.14 19.89 8.90
C LYS A 365 21.63 19.03 10.06
N LEU A 366 20.31 18.93 10.16
CA LEU A 366 19.62 18.15 11.18
C LEU A 366 19.39 16.70 10.73
N GLY A 367 19.19 16.49 9.43
CA GLY A 367 18.98 15.18 8.81
C GLY A 367 18.65 15.31 7.32
N GLU A 368 18.64 14.19 6.62
CA GLU A 368 18.28 14.10 5.22
C GLU A 368 17.53 12.79 4.95
N GLY A 369 16.43 12.87 4.20
CA GLY A 369 15.64 11.72 3.80
C GLY A 369 15.11 11.87 2.38
N GLY A 370 14.19 10.99 1.97
CA GLY A 370 13.61 11.01 0.60
C GLY A 370 12.92 12.32 0.19
N PHE A 371 12.63 13.18 1.16
CA PHE A 371 11.94 14.46 0.98
C PHE A 371 12.87 15.68 1.02
N GLY A 372 14.19 15.46 1.09
CA GLY A 372 15.20 16.51 1.12
C GLY A 372 15.89 16.68 2.47
N ALA A 373 16.81 17.63 2.52
CA ALA A 373 17.63 17.92 3.69
C ALA A 373 16.93 18.94 4.61
N VAL A 374 17.10 18.77 5.92
CA VAL A 374 16.55 19.67 6.94
C VAL A 374 17.71 20.36 7.65
N TYR A 375 17.66 21.69 7.77
CA TYR A 375 18.70 22.51 8.38
C TYR A 375 18.15 23.26 9.58
N LYS A 376 18.95 23.41 10.63
CA LYS A 376 18.69 24.35 11.72
C LYS A 376 18.97 25.76 11.23
N GLY A 377 18.13 26.71 11.61
CA GLY A 377 18.40 28.12 11.41
C GLY A 377 17.93 28.97 12.57
N ILE A 378 18.36 30.23 12.60
CA ILE A 378 17.91 31.24 13.56
C ILE A 378 17.48 32.47 12.77
N LEU A 379 16.20 32.82 12.84
CA LEU A 379 15.66 34.01 12.20
C LEU A 379 16.18 35.30 12.88
N PRO A 380 16.09 36.48 12.22
CA PRO A 380 16.58 37.74 12.79
C PRO A 380 15.95 38.15 14.13
N ASP A 381 14.73 37.67 14.40
CA ASP A 381 14.02 37.87 15.66
C ASP A 381 14.46 36.89 16.78
N GLY A 382 15.41 36.01 16.49
CA GLY A 382 15.94 35.00 17.40
C GLY A 382 15.14 33.68 17.40
N LEU A 383 14.12 33.53 16.56
CA LEU A 383 13.34 32.30 16.49
C LEU A 383 14.18 31.17 15.88
N GLU A 384 14.39 30.09 16.63
CA GLU A 384 14.99 28.86 16.12
C GLU A 384 14.02 28.10 15.21
N ILE A 385 14.47 27.76 14.01
CA ILE A 385 13.67 27.13 12.97
C ILE A 385 14.34 25.87 12.40
N ALA A 386 13.53 25.00 11.81
CA ALA A 386 13.95 23.88 10.99
C ALA A 386 13.50 24.12 9.54
N VAL A 387 14.46 24.25 8.62
CA VAL A 387 14.23 24.52 7.21
C VAL A 387 14.36 23.23 6.42
N LYS A 388 13.24 22.66 5.98
CA LYS A 388 13.17 21.49 5.08
C LYS A 388 13.29 22.00 3.64
N ARG A 389 14.44 21.74 3.02
CA ARG A 389 14.72 22.06 1.61
C ARG A 389 14.28 20.90 0.73
N LEU A 390 13.19 21.07 0.00
CA LEU A 390 12.60 20.01 -0.81
C LEU A 390 13.47 19.72 -2.03
N SER A 391 13.69 18.44 -2.31
CA SER A 391 14.46 18.01 -3.47
C SER A 391 13.68 18.24 -4.78
N LEU A 392 14.28 18.96 -5.73
CA LEU A 392 13.70 19.29 -7.04
C LEU A 392 13.72 18.13 -8.05
N SER A 393 14.41 17.03 -7.74
CA SER A 393 14.64 15.92 -8.69
C SER A 393 13.46 14.95 -8.83
N SER A 394 12.33 15.21 -8.17
CA SER A 394 11.13 14.36 -8.21
C SER A 394 9.86 15.16 -8.52
N GLY A 395 8.98 14.63 -9.38
CA GLY A 395 7.61 15.16 -9.52
C GLY A 395 6.76 15.01 -8.24
N GLN A 396 7.24 14.22 -7.29
CA GLN A 396 6.66 13.96 -5.97
C GLN A 396 6.79 15.16 -5.02
N GLY A 397 7.95 15.82 -4.99
CA GLY A 397 8.19 16.96 -4.10
C GLY A 397 7.25 18.15 -4.33
N VAL A 398 6.72 18.32 -5.55
CA VAL A 398 5.75 19.39 -5.87
C VAL A 398 4.35 19.05 -5.37
N GLU A 399 3.89 17.80 -5.49
CA GLU A 399 2.60 17.38 -4.95
C GLU A 399 2.60 17.36 -3.42
N GLU A 400 3.72 16.97 -2.81
CA GLU A 400 3.92 16.98 -1.36
C GLU A 400 4.01 18.41 -0.82
N LEU A 401 4.75 19.29 -1.50
CA LEU A 401 4.75 20.72 -1.19
C LEU A 401 3.34 21.29 -1.23
N LYS A 402 2.58 20.99 -2.29
CA LYS A 402 1.20 21.45 -2.43
C LYS A 402 0.33 20.91 -1.30
N THR A 403 0.49 19.64 -0.95
CA THR A 403 -0.27 18.99 0.13
C THR A 403 0.09 19.59 1.50
N GLU A 404 1.37 19.74 1.81
CA GLU A 404 1.83 20.37 3.07
C GLU A 404 1.38 21.85 3.14
N LEU A 405 1.44 22.61 2.03
CA LEU A 405 0.99 24.00 1.99
C LEU A 405 -0.53 24.12 2.18
N GLU A 406 -1.31 23.26 1.52
CA GLU A 406 -2.78 23.23 1.65
C GLU A 406 -3.23 22.82 3.06
N LEU A 407 -2.50 21.90 3.70
CA LEU A 407 -2.86 21.33 5.00
C LEU A 407 -2.36 22.18 6.17
N VAL A 408 -1.06 22.44 6.23
CA VAL A 408 -0.42 22.93 7.46
C VAL A 408 -0.82 24.38 7.77
N ALA A 409 -1.24 25.15 6.76
CA ALA A 409 -1.85 26.47 6.93
C ALA A 409 -3.11 26.45 7.81
N ARG A 410 -3.82 25.32 7.83
CA ARG A 410 -5.11 25.16 8.51
C ARG A 410 -5.02 24.34 9.79
N LEU A 411 -3.84 23.79 10.10
CA LEU A 411 -3.63 22.91 11.24
C LEU A 411 -2.96 23.68 12.38
N GLN A 412 -3.71 23.87 13.47
CA GLN A 412 -3.20 24.47 14.69
C GLN A 412 -3.56 23.58 15.87
N HIS A 413 -2.58 22.82 16.34
CA HIS A 413 -2.75 21.97 17.51
C HIS A 413 -1.39 21.74 18.20
N LYS A 414 -1.39 21.69 19.55
CA LYS A 414 -0.16 21.56 20.35
C LYS A 414 0.65 20.28 20.08
N ASN A 415 0.01 19.26 19.52
CA ASN A 415 0.63 17.97 19.17
C ASN A 415 0.86 17.79 17.66
N LEU A 416 0.81 18.86 16.87
CA LEU A 416 1.24 18.88 15.47
C LEU A 416 2.38 19.90 15.33
N ALA A 417 3.33 19.62 14.45
CA ALA A 417 4.43 20.54 14.15
C ALA A 417 3.90 21.77 13.39
N ARG A 418 4.20 22.96 13.91
CA ARG A 418 3.72 24.23 13.34
C ARG A 418 4.64 24.68 12.20
N LEU A 419 4.06 24.93 11.03
CA LEU A 419 4.72 25.65 9.96
C LEU A 419 4.83 27.13 10.35
N VAL A 420 6.05 27.65 10.30
CA VAL A 420 6.40 29.05 10.53
C VAL A 420 6.24 29.84 9.23
N GLY A 421 6.61 29.25 8.10
CA GLY A 421 6.51 29.90 6.80
C GLY A 421 7.02 29.03 5.66
N VAL A 422 6.94 29.58 4.46
CA VAL A 422 7.40 28.92 3.23
C VAL A 422 8.21 29.88 2.37
N CYS A 423 9.17 29.36 1.62
CA CYS A 423 9.91 30.11 0.62
C CYS A 423 9.77 29.40 -0.73
N LEU A 424 9.28 30.14 -1.72
CA LEU A 424 9.02 29.69 -3.09
C LEU A 424 9.72 30.62 -4.09
N GLU A 425 10.91 31.12 -3.73
CA GLU A 425 11.70 32.00 -4.58
C GLU A 425 12.67 31.21 -5.45
N GLU A 426 12.87 31.71 -6.67
CA GLU A 426 13.74 31.08 -7.69
C GLU A 426 13.34 29.61 -7.95
N ASP A 427 14.30 28.70 -7.83
CA ASP A 427 14.07 27.25 -7.91
C ASP A 427 13.91 26.60 -6.53
N GLU A 428 14.06 27.35 -5.43
CA GLU A 428 14.00 26.82 -4.07
C GLU A 428 12.57 26.61 -3.57
N LYS A 429 12.35 25.48 -2.91
CA LYS A 429 11.07 25.12 -2.28
C LYS A 429 11.35 24.72 -0.85
N LEU A 430 11.18 25.67 0.06
CA LEU A 430 11.55 25.51 1.46
C LEU A 430 10.31 25.56 2.34
N LEU A 431 10.23 24.62 3.28
CA LEU A 431 9.22 24.59 4.33
C LEU A 431 9.91 24.86 5.67
N VAL A 432 9.44 25.87 6.39
CA VAL A 432 10.07 26.33 7.63
C VAL A 432 9.17 25.96 8.80
N TYR A 433 9.67 25.12 9.69
CA TYR A 433 8.99 24.64 10.88
C TYR A 433 9.64 25.22 12.14
N GLU A 434 8.91 25.18 13.25
CA GLU A 434 9.50 25.38 14.58
C GLU A 434 10.59 24.33 14.85
N TYR A 435 11.71 24.76 15.43
CA TYR A 435 12.79 23.84 15.79
C TYR A 435 12.41 22.95 16.99
N MET A 436 12.77 21.66 16.90
CA MET A 436 12.49 20.64 17.92
C MET A 436 13.82 20.15 18.53
N PRO A 437 14.19 20.62 19.73
CA PRO A 437 15.53 20.37 20.29
C PRO A 437 15.82 18.90 20.60
N ASN A 438 14.79 18.11 20.93
CA ASN A 438 14.93 16.68 21.20
C ASN A 438 14.78 15.80 19.95
N ARG A 439 14.74 16.40 18.74
CA ARG A 439 14.67 15.69 17.45
C ARG A 439 13.47 14.73 17.37
N SER A 440 13.55 13.72 16.50
CA SER A 440 12.51 12.72 16.29
C SER A 440 12.61 11.56 17.27
N LEU A 441 11.46 10.94 17.57
CA LEU A 441 11.31 9.90 18.59
C LEU A 441 12.18 8.66 18.31
N ASP A 442 12.35 8.29 17.03
CA ASP A 442 13.21 7.18 16.60
C ASP A 442 14.67 7.35 17.04
N THR A 443 15.19 8.59 17.05
CA THR A 443 16.56 8.90 17.46
C THR A 443 16.82 8.72 18.95
N ILE A 444 15.76 8.50 19.74
CA ILE A 444 15.82 8.30 21.18
C ILE A 444 15.40 6.88 21.55
N VAL A 445 14.24 6.41 21.09
CA VAL A 445 13.65 5.14 21.55
C VAL A 445 14.48 3.91 21.16
N PHE A 446 15.16 3.95 20.00
CA PHE A 446 15.99 2.84 19.51
C PHE A 446 17.48 3.01 19.82
N ASP A 447 17.89 4.11 20.43
CA ASP A 447 19.27 4.35 20.84
C ASP A 447 19.49 3.81 22.26
N SER A 448 20.40 2.86 22.42
CA SER A 448 20.66 2.18 23.70
C SER A 448 21.08 3.10 24.86
N GLN A 449 21.58 4.31 24.58
CA GLN A 449 21.96 5.28 25.59
C GLN A 449 20.85 6.30 25.82
N LYS A 450 20.27 6.86 24.75
CA LYS A 450 19.26 7.91 24.85
C LYS A 450 17.89 7.38 25.25
N SER A 451 17.57 6.11 25.00
CA SER A 451 16.29 5.52 25.42
C SER A 451 16.06 5.58 26.93
N LYS A 452 17.16 5.67 27.70
CA LYS A 452 17.18 5.88 29.16
C LYS A 452 16.56 7.21 29.57
N ASP A 453 16.57 8.20 28.69
CA ASP A 453 15.96 9.50 28.94
C ASP A 453 14.43 9.46 28.82
N LEU A 454 13.87 8.39 28.23
CA LEU A 454 12.43 8.12 28.10
C LEU A 454 11.96 7.14 29.17
N ASP A 455 11.79 7.65 30.40
CA ASP A 455 11.07 6.92 31.44
C ASP A 455 9.62 6.59 31.04
N TRP A 456 8.98 5.69 31.80
CA TRP A 456 7.60 5.27 31.54
C TRP A 456 6.62 6.45 31.42
N GLY A 457 6.74 7.45 32.31
CA GLY A 457 5.88 8.62 32.32
C GLY A 457 6.01 9.44 31.03
N LYS A 458 7.23 9.65 30.55
CA LYS A 458 7.49 10.31 29.26
C LYS A 458 6.97 9.49 28.09
N ARG A 459 7.14 8.17 28.08
CA ARG A 459 6.59 7.31 27.01
C ARG A 459 5.06 7.39 26.92
N VAL A 460 4.38 7.31 28.07
CA VAL A 460 2.92 7.48 28.15
C VAL A 460 2.49 8.90 27.76
N LYS A 461 3.25 9.93 28.16
CA LYS A 461 3.01 11.33 27.76
C LYS A 461 3.09 11.49 26.23
N ILE A 462 4.09 10.86 25.60
CA ILE A 462 4.30 10.87 24.15
C ILE A 462 3.14 10.14 23.45
N VAL A 463 2.80 8.92 23.85
CA VAL A 463 1.68 8.18 23.24
C VAL A 463 0.36 8.97 23.33
N ASN A 464 0.06 9.53 24.51
CA ASN A 464 -1.13 10.37 24.69
C ASN A 464 -1.12 11.62 23.82
N GLY A 465 0.04 12.26 23.63
CA GLY A 465 0.15 13.43 22.78
C GLY A 465 -0.05 13.10 21.31
N VAL A 466 0.54 12.01 20.81
CA VAL A 466 0.34 11.52 19.44
C VAL A 466 -1.13 11.16 19.21
N ALA A 467 -1.76 10.45 20.15
CA ALA A 467 -3.18 10.09 20.06
C ALA A 467 -4.11 11.31 20.04
N ARG A 468 -3.80 12.38 20.79
CA ARG A 468 -4.54 13.65 20.69
C ARG A 468 -4.31 14.36 19.34
N GLY A 469 -3.08 14.34 18.84
CA GLY A 469 -2.76 14.88 17.51
C GLY A 469 -3.54 14.20 16.39
N LEU A 470 -3.61 12.87 16.42
CA LEU A 470 -4.40 12.08 15.46
C LEU A 470 -5.91 12.31 15.62
N GLN A 471 -6.45 12.36 16.84
CA GLN A 471 -7.87 12.69 17.04
C GLN A 471 -8.20 14.04 16.40
N TYR A 472 -7.34 15.05 16.60
CA TYR A 472 -7.56 16.35 15.99
C TYR A 472 -7.64 16.24 14.47
N LEU A 473 -6.72 15.53 13.82
CA LEU A 473 -6.73 15.33 12.36
C LEU A 473 -7.96 14.56 11.85
N HIS A 474 -8.45 13.59 12.63
CA HIS A 474 -9.51 12.68 12.19
C HIS A 474 -10.92 13.18 12.50
N GLU A 475 -11.09 13.90 13.60
CA GLU A 475 -12.39 14.16 14.23
C GLU A 475 -12.64 15.63 14.55
N ASP A 476 -11.63 16.40 15.01
CA ASP A 476 -11.84 17.76 15.53
C ASP A 476 -11.50 18.87 14.52
N SER A 477 -10.69 18.60 13.49
CA SER A 477 -10.35 19.57 12.44
C SER A 477 -11.52 19.82 11.50
N GLN A 478 -11.52 20.97 10.83
CA GLN A 478 -12.58 21.33 9.87
C GLN A 478 -12.69 20.32 8.72
N LEU A 479 -11.54 19.83 8.26
CA LEU A 479 -11.39 18.78 7.24
C LEU A 479 -10.87 17.52 7.90
N LYS A 480 -11.34 16.36 7.47
CA LYS A 480 -10.84 15.07 7.95
C LYS A 480 -9.56 14.74 7.19
N ILE A 481 -8.47 14.50 7.90
CA ILE A 481 -7.14 14.32 7.33
C ILE A 481 -6.60 12.96 7.74
N VAL A 482 -6.10 12.18 6.77
CA VAL A 482 -5.37 10.95 7.03
C VAL A 482 -3.89 11.18 6.75
N HIS A 483 -3.03 10.92 7.74
CA HIS A 483 -1.60 11.18 7.71
C HIS A 483 -0.84 10.23 6.76
N ARG A 484 -1.18 8.93 6.81
CA ARG A 484 -0.62 7.82 6.01
C ARG A 484 0.85 7.45 6.22
N ASP A 485 1.65 8.30 6.85
CA ASP A 485 3.05 7.98 7.19
C ASP A 485 3.39 8.23 8.67
N LEU A 486 2.50 7.83 9.58
CA LEU A 486 2.78 7.94 11.01
C LEU A 486 3.80 6.86 11.44
N LYS A 487 4.90 7.29 12.04
CA LYS A 487 6.00 6.44 12.54
C LYS A 487 6.85 7.25 13.54
N PRO A 488 7.72 6.62 14.34
CA PRO A 488 8.56 7.34 15.30
C PRO A 488 9.42 8.46 14.69
N SER A 489 9.94 8.30 13.47
CA SER A 489 10.73 9.36 12.81
C SER A 489 9.92 10.59 12.40
N ASN A 490 8.59 10.47 12.34
CA ASN A 490 7.65 11.57 12.06
C ASN A 490 6.97 12.11 13.33
N VAL A 491 7.49 11.76 14.51
CA VAL A 491 7.07 12.34 15.80
C VAL A 491 8.25 13.10 16.39
N LEU A 492 8.20 14.42 16.35
CA LEU A 492 9.22 15.31 16.89
C LEU A 492 8.95 15.65 18.35
N LEU A 493 10.00 15.98 19.10
CA LEU A 493 9.95 16.24 20.53
C LEU A 493 10.48 17.64 20.85
N ASP A 494 9.68 18.43 21.57
CA ASP A 494 10.14 19.70 22.12
C ASP A 494 11.02 19.49 23.37
N LEU A 495 11.52 20.59 23.97
CA LEU A 495 12.38 20.57 25.16
C LEU A 495 11.83 19.74 26.34
N ASP A 496 10.51 19.72 26.51
CA ASP A 496 9.81 19.03 27.59
C ASP A 496 9.33 17.63 27.18
N TYR A 497 9.81 17.09 26.05
CA TYR A 497 9.38 15.82 25.47
C TYR A 497 7.87 15.78 25.16
N ASN A 498 7.24 16.92 24.86
CA ASN A 498 5.90 16.90 24.26
C ASN A 498 6.02 16.50 22.78
N PRO A 499 5.18 15.58 22.30
CA PRO A 499 5.24 15.11 20.91
C PRO A 499 4.50 16.04 19.96
N LYS A 500 5.05 16.19 18.76
CA LYS A 500 4.44 16.88 17.63
C LYS A 500 4.55 16.01 16.38
N ILE A 501 3.42 15.66 15.80
CA ILE A 501 3.35 14.92 14.53
C ILE A 501 3.80 15.86 13.41
N SER A 502 4.70 15.38 12.56
CA SER A 502 5.27 16.10 11.42
C SER A 502 5.16 15.30 10.13
N ASP A 503 5.54 15.91 9.01
CA ASP A 503 5.67 15.29 7.68
C ASP A 503 4.32 14.89 7.04
N PHE A 504 3.56 15.90 6.62
CA PHE A 504 2.24 15.75 6.02
C PHE A 504 2.28 15.58 4.50
N GLY A 505 3.45 15.37 3.87
CA GLY A 505 3.59 15.26 2.42
C GLY A 505 2.69 14.19 1.79
N LEU A 506 2.45 13.08 2.50
CA LEU A 506 1.61 11.98 2.03
C LEU A 506 0.14 12.07 2.48
N ALA A 507 -0.21 13.10 3.25
CA ALA A 507 -1.51 13.21 3.85
C ALA A 507 -2.62 13.42 2.80
N LYS A 508 -3.85 13.00 3.14
CA LYS A 508 -5.00 13.13 2.25
C LYS A 508 -6.20 13.72 2.98
N LEU A 509 -6.86 14.63 2.28
CA LEU A 509 -8.09 15.30 2.69
C LEU A 509 -9.32 14.47 2.30
N PHE A 510 -10.23 14.35 3.24
CA PHE A 510 -11.59 13.89 2.99
C PHE A 510 -12.58 15.03 3.23
N ASP A 511 -13.54 15.17 2.32
CA ASP A 511 -14.77 15.88 2.62
C ASP A 511 -15.53 15.15 3.75
N ARG A 512 -16.31 15.90 4.55
CA ARG A 512 -16.93 15.39 5.79
C ARG A 512 -17.66 14.05 5.64
N ASP A 513 -18.27 13.80 4.49
CA ASP A 513 -19.07 12.61 4.21
C ASP A 513 -18.25 11.39 3.74
N GLN A 514 -16.98 11.58 3.38
CA GLN A 514 -16.09 10.48 3.00
C GLN A 514 -15.44 9.87 4.24
N SER A 515 -15.43 8.54 4.31
CA SER A 515 -14.87 7.74 5.40
C SER A 515 -13.66 6.91 4.98
N GLN A 516 -13.50 6.65 3.68
CA GLN A 516 -12.46 5.82 3.09
C GLN A 516 -12.11 6.32 1.69
N GLY A 517 -10.87 6.11 1.28
CA GLY A 517 -10.36 6.49 -0.03
C GLY A 517 -9.55 5.35 -0.63
N VAL A 518 -9.45 5.33 -1.95
CA VAL A 518 -8.60 4.38 -2.69
C VAL A 518 -7.58 5.17 -3.49
N THR A 519 -6.32 4.80 -3.38
CA THR A 519 -5.23 5.39 -4.16
C THR A 519 -4.53 4.31 -4.99
N SER A 520 -4.21 4.64 -6.23
CA SER A 520 -3.33 3.82 -7.08
C SER A 520 -1.85 4.01 -6.72
N ARG A 521 -1.51 5.08 -5.99
CA ARG A 521 -0.17 5.36 -5.48
C ARG A 521 -0.14 5.10 -3.99
N ILE A 522 0.40 3.95 -3.61
CA ILE A 522 0.66 3.61 -2.23
C ILE A 522 2.06 4.10 -1.88
N ALA A 523 2.13 4.89 -0.81
CA ALA A 523 3.33 5.52 -0.33
C ALA A 523 3.19 5.69 1.18
N GLY A 524 4.26 5.38 1.91
CA GLY A 524 4.32 5.31 3.36
C GLY A 524 5.43 4.34 3.77
N THR A 525 5.63 4.17 5.07
CA THR A 525 6.72 3.34 5.59
C THR A 525 6.27 1.93 5.88
N TYR A 526 6.97 0.94 5.30
CA TYR A 526 6.72 -0.48 5.57
C TYR A 526 6.86 -0.79 7.06
N GLY A 527 6.03 -1.73 7.54
CA GLY A 527 5.87 -2.05 8.95
C GLY A 527 4.83 -1.17 9.68
N TYR A 528 4.58 0.05 9.22
CA TYR A 528 3.55 0.94 9.80
C TYR A 528 2.27 0.98 8.97
N MET A 529 2.34 0.65 7.69
CA MET A 529 1.18 0.62 6.82
C MET A 529 0.19 -0.48 7.21
N ALA A 530 -1.08 -0.10 7.36
CA ALA A 530 -2.17 -1.03 7.56
C ALA A 530 -2.30 -2.02 6.37
N PRO A 531 -2.69 -3.28 6.62
CA PRO A 531 -2.70 -4.32 5.58
C PRO A 531 -3.63 -3.99 4.41
N GLU A 532 -4.82 -3.43 4.66
CA GLU A 532 -5.74 -3.01 3.61
C GLU A 532 -5.17 -1.88 2.74
N TYR A 533 -4.35 -1.01 3.35
CA TYR A 533 -3.67 0.06 2.64
C TYR A 533 -2.52 -0.48 1.80
N ALA A 534 -1.65 -1.29 2.42
CA ALA A 534 -0.49 -1.89 1.78
C ALA A 534 -0.88 -2.88 0.67
N MET A 535 -1.99 -3.62 0.81
CA MET A 535 -2.39 -4.64 -0.15
C MET A 535 -3.34 -4.11 -1.23
N ARG A 536 -4.20 -3.14 -0.92
CA ARG A 536 -5.31 -2.71 -1.81
C ARG A 536 -5.36 -1.22 -2.08
N GLY A 537 -4.47 -0.42 -1.48
CA GLY A 537 -4.47 1.04 -1.62
C GLY A 537 -5.65 1.72 -0.92
N GLN A 538 -6.34 0.99 -0.05
CA GLN A 538 -7.48 1.49 0.71
C GLN A 538 -6.96 2.19 1.96
N TYR A 539 -7.11 3.51 2.03
CA TYR A 539 -6.70 4.28 3.20
C TYR A 539 -7.90 4.91 3.88
N SER A 540 -7.81 5.05 5.19
CA SER A 540 -8.80 5.72 6.02
C SER A 540 -8.16 6.20 7.31
N VAL A 541 -8.93 6.88 8.16
CA VAL A 541 -8.50 7.22 9.53
C VAL A 541 -8.04 5.97 10.30
N LYS A 542 -8.59 4.80 10.00
CA LYS A 542 -8.21 3.52 10.62
C LYS A 542 -6.84 3.01 10.18
N SER A 543 -6.30 3.51 9.08
CA SER A 543 -4.95 3.17 8.62
C SER A 543 -3.89 3.89 9.49
N ASP A 544 -4.17 5.13 9.91
CA ASP A 544 -3.35 5.86 10.89
C ASP A 544 -3.45 5.23 12.30
N VAL A 545 -4.63 4.74 12.68
CA VAL A 545 -4.82 4.00 13.95
C VAL A 545 -3.92 2.76 13.98
N PHE A 546 -3.84 2.00 12.89
CA PHE A 546 -2.90 0.87 12.79
C PHE A 546 -1.45 1.31 12.98
N SER A 547 -1.04 2.39 12.31
CA SER A 547 0.31 2.95 12.42
C SER A 547 0.64 3.36 13.87
N LEU A 548 -0.32 3.97 14.57
CA LEU A 548 -0.21 4.30 15.99
C LEU A 548 -0.06 3.04 16.86
N GLY A 549 -0.81 1.98 16.57
CA GLY A 549 -0.69 0.72 17.30
C GLY A 549 0.72 0.11 17.22
N VAL A 550 1.32 0.11 16.02
CA VAL A 550 2.72 -0.31 15.83
C VAL A 550 3.66 0.59 16.65
N LEU A 551 3.52 1.92 16.55
CA LEU A 551 4.33 2.88 17.31
C LEU A 551 4.24 2.63 18.82
N ILE A 552 3.04 2.37 19.36
CA ILE A 552 2.87 2.08 20.80
C ILE A 552 3.64 0.81 21.20
N LEU A 553 3.66 -0.22 20.35
CA LEU A 553 4.39 -1.45 20.66
C LEU A 553 5.90 -1.25 20.60
N GLU A 554 6.41 -0.45 19.67
CA GLU A 554 7.82 -0.03 19.69
C GLU A 554 8.15 0.77 20.96
N MET A 555 7.22 1.63 21.41
CA MET A 555 7.40 2.39 22.66
C MET A 555 7.42 1.50 23.91
N VAL A 556 6.68 0.40 23.94
CA VAL A 556 6.71 -0.54 25.08
C VAL A 556 7.94 -1.43 25.04
N THR A 557 8.30 -1.93 23.86
CA THR A 557 9.35 -2.94 23.70
C THR A 557 10.75 -2.37 23.52
N GLY A 558 10.86 -1.11 23.08
CA GLY A 558 12.13 -0.52 22.64
C GLY A 558 12.70 -1.18 21.38
N ARG A 559 11.94 -2.08 20.73
CA ARG A 559 12.35 -2.81 19.53
C ARG A 559 11.77 -2.14 18.30
N LYS A 560 12.59 -2.01 17.27
CA LYS A 560 12.16 -1.46 15.99
C LYS A 560 11.41 -2.53 15.21
N ASN A 561 10.27 -2.20 14.65
CA ASN A 561 9.48 -3.09 13.80
C ASN A 561 10.20 -3.42 12.47
N SER A 562 11.27 -2.70 12.12
CA SER A 562 12.05 -2.85 10.90
C SER A 562 13.48 -3.39 11.08
N SER A 563 13.88 -3.87 12.28
CA SER A 563 15.23 -4.39 12.48
C SER A 563 15.37 -5.83 11.97
N PHE A 564 15.79 -5.96 10.71
CA PHE A 564 16.55 -7.11 10.19
C PHE A 564 18.00 -7.06 10.73
N GLU A 565 18.19 -7.08 12.05
CA GLU A 565 19.53 -7.19 12.64
C GLU A 565 19.59 -8.40 13.58
N ASP A 566 20.43 -9.36 13.18
CA ASP A 566 21.18 -10.33 13.98
C ASP A 566 20.46 -11.42 14.79
N SER A 567 19.40 -12.03 14.25
CA SER A 567 19.12 -13.43 14.63
C SER A 567 18.48 -14.23 13.51
N GLU A 568 18.91 -15.49 13.37
CA GLU A 568 18.37 -16.52 12.48
C GLU A 568 16.88 -16.90 12.78
N GLN A 569 16.20 -16.07 13.59
CA GLN A 569 14.82 -16.22 14.09
C GLN A 569 14.09 -14.86 14.13
N SER A 570 14.29 -13.97 13.14
CA SER A 570 13.63 -12.66 13.14
C SER A 570 12.11 -12.78 12.93
N VAL A 571 11.38 -13.02 14.03
CA VAL A 571 9.93 -12.94 14.10
C VAL A 571 9.55 -11.46 14.09
N ASP A 572 8.68 -11.11 13.15
CA ASP A 572 8.05 -9.80 13.03
C ASP A 572 7.45 -9.30 14.38
N LEU A 573 7.55 -7.99 14.68
CA LEU A 573 7.28 -7.46 16.03
C LEU A 573 5.83 -7.71 16.51
N LEU A 574 4.79 -7.55 15.67
CA LEU A 574 3.44 -7.84 16.18
C LEU A 574 3.23 -9.34 16.35
N SER A 575 3.90 -10.19 15.57
CA SER A 575 3.85 -11.65 15.75
C SER A 575 4.46 -12.06 17.09
N LEU A 576 5.62 -11.50 17.42
CA LEU A 576 6.30 -11.70 18.70
C LEU A 576 5.45 -11.19 19.88
N VAL A 577 4.94 -9.96 19.78
CA VAL A 577 4.05 -9.38 20.80
C VAL A 577 2.79 -10.21 20.98
N TRP A 578 2.18 -10.70 19.90
CA TRP A 578 0.98 -11.52 19.98
C TRP A 578 1.22 -12.87 20.67
N GLU A 579 2.34 -13.53 20.38
CA GLU A 579 2.74 -14.77 21.04
C GLU A 579 2.89 -14.56 22.55
N HIS A 580 3.64 -13.55 22.97
CA HIS A 580 3.80 -13.22 24.38
C HIS A 580 2.50 -12.73 25.03
N TRP A 581 1.62 -12.05 24.29
CA TRP A 581 0.29 -11.65 24.78
C TRP A 581 -0.56 -12.87 25.12
N THR A 582 -0.63 -13.84 24.20
CA THR A 582 -1.47 -15.04 24.37
C THR A 582 -0.93 -16.03 25.41
N THR A 583 0.39 -16.04 25.62
CA THR A 583 1.05 -16.87 26.65
C THR A 583 1.16 -16.18 28.02
N GLY A 584 0.78 -14.90 28.12
CA GLY A 584 0.87 -14.12 29.36
C GLY A 584 2.29 -13.68 29.72
N ALA A 585 3.22 -13.67 28.75
CA ALA A 585 4.65 -13.41 28.90
C ALA A 585 5.11 -12.04 28.36
N ILE A 586 4.20 -11.05 28.25
CA ILE A 586 4.51 -9.70 27.73
C ILE A 586 5.64 -8.99 28.48
N GLU A 587 5.81 -9.30 29.77
CA GLU A 587 6.86 -8.72 30.59
C GLU A 587 8.27 -8.99 30.05
N GLU A 588 8.45 -10.09 29.32
CA GLU A 588 9.73 -10.46 28.68
C GLU A 588 10.07 -9.57 27.48
N LEU A 589 9.07 -8.91 26.90
CA LEU A 589 9.24 -8.02 25.75
C LEU A 589 9.37 -6.55 26.14
N ILE A 590 9.09 -6.19 27.39
CA ILE A 590 9.22 -4.81 27.86
C ILE A 590 10.67 -4.37 27.70
N ASP A 591 10.87 -3.14 27.22
CA ASP A 591 12.18 -2.53 27.12
C ASP A 591 12.96 -2.72 28.45
N PRO A 592 14.14 -3.34 28.43
CA PRO A 592 14.93 -3.60 29.63
C PRO A 592 15.20 -2.35 30.48
N PHE A 593 15.25 -1.16 29.85
CA PHE A 593 15.46 0.10 30.55
C PHE A 593 14.21 0.59 31.30
N LEU A 594 13.01 0.18 30.88
CA LEU A 594 11.78 0.40 31.63
C LEU A 594 11.71 -0.55 32.84
N GLY A 595 12.15 -1.80 32.68
CA GLY A 595 12.31 -2.80 33.75
C GLY A 595 11.14 -2.81 34.75
N ARG A 596 11.43 -2.85 36.06
CA ARG A 596 10.43 -2.80 37.14
C ARG A 596 9.82 -1.40 37.39
N ARG A 597 10.20 -0.37 36.63
CA ARG A 597 9.75 1.02 36.85
C ARG A 597 8.43 1.33 36.15
N ALA A 598 8.07 0.56 35.13
CA ALA A 598 6.77 0.65 34.48
C ALA A 598 5.71 -0.14 35.30
N PRO A 599 4.59 0.49 35.72
CA PRO A 599 3.51 -0.23 36.39
C PRO A 599 2.92 -1.30 35.46
N ARG A 600 2.95 -2.55 35.92
CA ARG A 600 2.56 -3.74 35.14
C ARG A 600 1.17 -3.60 34.52
N ASP A 601 0.21 -3.14 35.31
CA ASP A 601 -1.19 -2.89 34.91
C ASP A 601 -1.28 -1.87 33.77
N GLN A 602 -0.50 -0.80 33.83
CA GLN A 602 -0.44 0.20 32.77
C GLN A 602 0.22 -0.33 31.50
N VAL A 603 1.27 -1.15 31.63
CA VAL A 603 1.91 -1.78 30.46
C VAL A 603 0.95 -2.72 29.75
N LEU A 604 0.31 -3.64 30.49
CA LEU A 604 -0.65 -4.59 29.93
C LEU A 604 -1.83 -3.87 29.26
N LYS A 605 -2.33 -2.81 29.89
CA LYS A 605 -3.36 -1.95 29.32
C LYS A 605 -2.90 -1.31 28.00
N LEU A 606 -1.69 -0.77 27.96
CA LEU A 606 -1.17 -0.10 26.77
C LEU A 606 -0.91 -1.07 25.62
N VAL A 607 -0.38 -2.26 25.90
CA VAL A 607 -0.22 -3.34 24.92
C VAL A 607 -1.57 -3.81 24.39
N ASN A 608 -2.57 -3.97 25.26
CA ASN A 608 -3.94 -4.33 24.84
C ASN A 608 -4.52 -3.29 23.87
N ILE A 609 -4.43 -2.00 24.22
CA ILE A 609 -4.87 -0.90 23.35
C ILE A 609 -4.13 -0.95 22.01
N ALA A 610 -2.81 -1.15 22.04
CA ALA A 610 -2.03 -1.24 20.82
C ALA A 610 -2.45 -2.42 19.93
N LEU A 611 -2.72 -3.59 20.52
CA LEU A 611 -3.24 -4.76 19.81
C LEU A 611 -4.64 -4.49 19.23
N LEU A 612 -5.52 -3.76 19.90
CA LEU A 612 -6.80 -3.29 19.34
C LEU A 612 -6.60 -2.33 18.16
N CYS A 613 -5.51 -1.57 18.14
CA CYS A 613 -5.20 -0.67 17.03
C CYS A 613 -4.69 -1.40 15.79
N VAL A 614 -3.99 -2.53 15.96
CA VAL A 614 -3.42 -3.31 14.85
C VAL A 614 -4.28 -4.50 14.40
N GLN A 615 -5.58 -4.47 14.70
CA GLN A 615 -6.52 -5.48 14.22
C GLN A 615 -6.55 -5.53 12.69
N ASP A 616 -6.76 -6.71 12.11
CA ASP A 616 -6.81 -6.91 10.67
C ASP A 616 -7.88 -6.03 10.02
N SER A 617 -9.12 -6.22 10.46
CA SER A 617 -10.27 -5.46 9.99
C SER A 617 -10.19 -4.01 10.50
N PRO A 618 -10.25 -3.01 9.58
CA PRO A 618 -10.34 -1.61 9.97
C PRO A 618 -11.56 -1.30 10.84
N ALA A 619 -12.63 -2.11 10.74
CA ALA A 619 -13.84 -1.93 11.52
C ALA A 619 -13.62 -2.22 13.02
N ASP A 620 -12.72 -3.16 13.32
CA ASP A 620 -12.42 -3.61 14.69
C ASP A 620 -11.43 -2.69 15.40
N ARG A 621 -10.74 -1.83 14.65
CA ARG A 621 -9.85 -0.81 15.21
C ARG A 621 -10.66 0.32 15.87
N PRO A 622 -10.26 0.81 17.05
CA PRO A 622 -11.00 1.88 17.73
C PRO A 622 -10.96 3.20 16.94
N ALA A 623 -11.96 4.07 17.17
CA ALA A 623 -11.88 5.47 16.79
C ALA A 623 -10.90 6.22 17.71
N MET A 624 -10.36 7.35 17.27
CA MET A 624 -9.34 8.07 18.03
C MET A 624 -9.91 8.68 19.32
N SER A 625 -11.15 9.17 19.31
CA SER A 625 -11.86 9.59 20.54
C SER A 625 -11.99 8.45 21.55
N SER A 626 -12.43 7.28 21.12
CA SER A 626 -12.53 6.09 21.98
C SER A 626 -11.16 5.68 22.53
N LEU A 627 -10.12 5.71 21.69
CA LEU A 627 -8.74 5.40 22.08
C LEU A 627 -8.22 6.39 23.13
N ASN A 628 -8.47 7.68 22.99
CA ASN A 628 -8.08 8.69 23.99
C ASN A 628 -8.81 8.50 25.33
N VAL A 629 -10.07 8.05 25.31
CA VAL A 629 -10.80 7.65 26.53
C VAL A 629 -10.16 6.41 27.16
N MET A 630 -9.82 5.40 26.36
CA MET A 630 -9.14 4.19 26.82
C MET A 630 -7.77 4.51 27.46
N LEU A 631 -6.98 5.40 26.86
CA LEU A 631 -5.68 5.79 27.40
C LEU A 631 -5.81 6.57 28.72
N SER A 632 -6.79 7.48 28.83
CA SER A 632 -6.94 8.38 29.98
C SER A 632 -7.70 7.79 31.18
N SER A 633 -8.61 6.83 30.97
CA SER A 633 -9.44 6.27 32.03
C SER A 633 -8.96 4.90 32.50
N ASN A 634 -8.90 4.69 33.82
CA ASN A 634 -8.58 3.38 34.41
C ASN A 634 -9.80 2.49 34.64
N THR A 635 -11.01 2.98 34.35
CA THR A 635 -12.27 2.27 34.64
C THR A 635 -12.94 1.65 33.40
N VAL A 636 -12.39 1.90 32.21
CA VAL A 636 -12.94 1.39 30.95
C VAL A 636 -12.53 -0.07 30.78
N SER A 637 -13.52 -0.96 30.65
CA SER A 637 -13.28 -2.35 30.25
C SER A 637 -12.80 -2.39 28.80
N LEU A 638 -11.59 -2.87 28.58
CA LEU A 638 -11.04 -3.08 27.24
C LEU A 638 -11.58 -4.38 26.64
N GLN A 639 -11.80 -4.38 25.33
CA GLN A 639 -12.13 -5.59 24.59
C GLN A 639 -10.90 -6.49 24.49
N VAL A 640 -11.13 -7.80 24.36
CA VAL A 640 -10.04 -8.74 24.10
C VAL A 640 -9.63 -8.58 22.63
N PRO A 641 -8.37 -8.22 22.32
CA PRO A 641 -7.92 -8.10 20.95
C PRO A 641 -7.88 -9.47 20.27
N SER A 642 -8.13 -9.50 18.95
CA SER A 642 -7.85 -10.66 18.12
C SER A 642 -6.44 -10.61 17.54
N ARG A 643 -5.98 -11.70 16.91
CA ARG A 643 -4.62 -11.81 16.37
C ARG A 643 -4.36 -10.73 15.32
N PRO A 644 -3.32 -9.88 15.47
CA PRO A 644 -2.88 -8.96 14.43
C PRO A 644 -2.37 -9.70 13.18
N THR A 645 -2.38 -9.00 12.04
CA THR A 645 -1.98 -9.51 10.71
C THR A 645 -0.53 -9.13 10.40
N PHE A 646 0.36 -10.07 10.02
CA PHE A 646 1.75 -9.79 9.57
C PHE A 646 2.54 -11.00 9.02
N CYS A 647 3.51 -10.93 8.09
CA CYS A 647 3.96 -9.97 7.07
C CYS A 647 4.86 -10.72 6.03
N ILE A 648 5.31 -10.04 4.97
CA ILE A 648 6.13 -10.53 3.82
C ILE A 648 7.50 -11.04 4.26
N GLN A 649 7.96 -12.17 3.71
CA GLN A 649 9.26 -12.78 4.04
C GLN A 649 10.20 -12.84 2.82
N GLU A 650 11.43 -12.32 2.99
CA GLU A 650 12.57 -12.58 2.11
C GLU A 650 13.16 -13.97 2.43
N VAL A 651 13.50 -14.75 1.41
CA VAL A 651 14.10 -16.07 1.61
C VAL A 651 15.42 -16.16 0.85
N GLU A 652 16.54 -16.10 1.59
CA GLU A 652 17.88 -16.38 1.05
C GLU A 652 18.10 -17.89 0.86
N ASP A 653 18.93 -18.25 -0.12
CA ASP A 653 19.25 -19.64 -0.47
C ASP A 653 20.65 -19.98 0.05
N GLY A 654 20.73 -20.61 1.22
CA GLY A 654 22.01 -20.88 1.87
C GLY A 654 21.96 -21.77 3.11
N SER A 655 21.53 -23.03 2.99
CA SER A 655 22.23 -24.19 3.57
C SER A 655 21.43 -25.48 3.39
N SER A 656 22.19 -26.56 3.29
CA SER A 656 21.77 -27.93 3.00
C SER A 656 20.58 -28.43 3.82
N VAL A 657 19.55 -28.89 3.11
CA VAL A 657 18.58 -29.85 3.65
C VAL A 657 19.31 -31.18 3.83
N TYR A 658 19.92 -31.38 4.99
CA TYR A 658 20.15 -32.71 5.54
C TYR A 658 19.95 -32.69 7.06
N SER A 659 19.12 -33.64 7.48
CA SER A 659 18.86 -34.11 8.84
C SER A 659 17.71 -33.39 9.56
N ALA A 660 16.65 -34.04 10.02
CA ALA A 660 16.19 -35.42 9.86
C ALA A 660 14.69 -35.45 10.18
N ALA A 661 13.94 -36.28 9.46
CA ALA A 661 12.66 -36.79 9.93
C ALA A 661 12.89 -37.65 11.19
N TYR A 662 12.04 -37.57 12.21
CA TYR A 662 10.97 -38.55 12.46
C TYR A 662 10.08 -38.10 13.65
N PRO A 663 8.81 -38.58 13.71
CA PRO A 663 7.77 -38.14 14.65
C PRO A 663 7.48 -39.19 15.77
N ILE A 664 6.29 -39.05 16.36
CA ILE A 664 5.44 -39.98 17.16
C ILE A 664 5.60 -39.95 18.72
N PRO A 665 4.59 -40.40 19.52
CA PRO A 665 3.69 -39.56 20.34
C PRO A 665 3.53 -40.09 21.81
N ARG A 666 2.46 -39.66 22.51
CA ARG A 666 1.92 -40.10 23.83
C ARG A 666 2.41 -39.26 25.02
N ALA A 667 1.61 -38.88 26.02
CA ALA A 667 0.21 -39.16 26.37
C ALA A 667 -0.31 -38.06 27.32
N SER A 668 -1.63 -37.81 27.32
CA SER A 668 -2.36 -37.33 28.50
C SER A 668 -2.48 -38.51 29.49
N PRO A 669 -2.30 -38.28 30.81
CA PRO A 669 -3.50 -38.14 31.64
C PRO A 669 -3.31 -37.21 32.86
N ASN A 670 -4.28 -36.34 33.12
CA ASN A 670 -5.15 -36.42 34.30
C ASN A 670 -6.02 -35.17 34.46
N GLU A 671 -7.33 -35.42 34.44
CA GLU A 671 -8.33 -34.64 35.15
C GLU A 671 -7.98 -34.57 36.64
N VAL A 672 -8.04 -33.39 37.24
CA VAL A 672 -8.62 -33.21 38.58
C VAL A 672 -9.29 -31.83 38.63
N SER A 673 -10.61 -31.85 38.61
CA SER A 673 -11.51 -30.82 39.14
C SER A 673 -11.19 -30.54 40.59
N LEU A 674 -11.15 -29.27 41.02
CA LEU A 674 -11.54 -28.90 42.39
C LEU A 674 -12.02 -27.44 42.43
N THR A 675 -13.32 -27.34 42.71
CA THR A 675 -14.13 -26.17 43.04
C THR A 675 -13.76 -25.56 44.40
N GLU A 676 -14.01 -24.26 44.49
CA GLU A 676 -14.40 -23.39 45.62
C GLU A 676 -14.40 -23.87 47.09
N THR A 677 -13.98 -22.89 47.92
CA THR A 677 -14.40 -22.53 49.29
C THR A 677 -14.02 -23.44 50.47
N GLU A 678 -13.24 -22.88 51.41
CA GLU A 678 -13.73 -22.63 52.78
C GLU A 678 -12.82 -21.66 53.55
N VAL A 679 -13.45 -21.05 54.57
CA VAL A 679 -13.09 -19.85 55.32
C VAL A 679 -12.59 -20.21 56.72
N GLU A 680 -11.54 -19.51 57.19
CA GLU A 680 -11.12 -19.25 58.60
C GLU A 680 -10.73 -20.43 59.54
N PRO A 681 -10.19 -20.16 60.76
CA PRO A 681 -9.37 -19.01 61.22
C PRO A 681 -8.12 -19.44 62.04
N ARG A 682 -7.10 -18.57 62.11
CA ARG A 682 -6.45 -18.10 63.36
C ARG A 682 -5.42 -17.00 63.10
#